data_AF-A0A961WGN0-F1
#
_entry.id   AF-A0A961WGN0-F1
#
_cell.length_a   1.000
_cell.length_b   1.000
_cell.length_c   1.000
_cell.angle_alpha   90.00
_cell.angle_beta   90.00
_cell.angle_gamma   90.00
#
_symmetry.space_group_name_H-M   'P 1'
#
loop_
_entity.id
_entity.type
_entity.pdbx_description
1 polymer ?
#
loop_
_entity_poly.entity_id
_entity_poly.type
_entity_poly.pdbx_seq_one_letter_code
_entity_poly.pdbx_strand_id
1 'polypeptide(L)'
;MGYRGRDLDLRTPQTWRDAPVEPANTGKDTEEAPRGQSYPPERDIPIWVDDTVLACCNHAYDVALAHRSAEVRVEHLLHALTRIEDAAEILEASGVRAASLRRETATVIAGEIPVTLTNGSAPPRRADSFEEVLRLAAAHAYQRNQAVGVEDLLHVMLELRPAIRGLELIERHHLSQWRVREQTVPVYHRAPAYVPPATSPSLPPLDGRYELRERAVRPAARYYPASSMGYAAPPSLPAMSNEAQVTADHEQGARLDALEEMMRSILSQIAGQRDEASRNSGVVFDRLVNLEGMMSSRPHDVGSGALDAVLRRLGDLEASISGWMQAAPAGVNLAPVLERLAELERRFTETQPVAGIIDMSGVESRLAALDQRIGLAQPVLTDVDLRPVEARLAEIDTRIAERLSEAQADVRQRLVDLDRTSNLGEISGRLELIEEALLGREGGNSGDIDSRVRDLSEAVSLQQATLEGARAALAADVRDVNGSILDQSTQLVRTGESLGELVRAVESLRNEERNTVAQVASLVAHYRGEVQQLIGGFNETHEVHNAELKEVHDALMKLNANQHTLAGSIDQWRTEGAGDMALVASRIEALEQQVGQPNELLKSVAVNLDNMSRFTVERYHRRNRFWYWLFGTDDWVAASWPSQSKRIEAERMALRQASSQ
;
A
#
# COMPACT_ATOMS: atom_id res chain seq x y z
N MET A 1 26.71 25.78 6.99
CA MET A 1 27.63 24.66 7.35
C MET A 1 27.97 23.89 6.07
N GLY A 2 28.85 22.88 6.10
CA GLY A 2 29.07 21.97 4.95
C GLY A 2 28.36 20.62 5.14
N TYR A 3 28.25 19.83 4.06
CA TYR A 3 27.85 18.42 4.15
C TYR A 3 28.98 17.56 4.76
N ARG A 4 28.61 16.53 5.52
CA ARG A 4 29.58 15.64 6.20
C ARG A 4 30.09 14.49 5.32
N GLY A 5 29.31 14.06 4.33
CA GLY A 5 29.80 13.14 3.29
C GLY A 5 30.80 13.86 2.39
N ARG A 6 31.79 13.11 1.88
CA ARG A 6 32.88 13.65 1.02
C ARG A 6 32.59 13.50 -0.48
N ASP A 7 31.36 13.12 -0.78
CA ASP A 7 30.89 12.57 -2.05
C ASP A 7 29.71 13.33 -2.63
N LEU A 8 29.22 14.38 -1.95
CA LEU A 8 28.17 15.25 -2.46
C LEU A 8 28.47 16.70 -2.07
N ASP A 9 28.60 17.59 -3.05
CA ASP A 9 28.84 19.02 -2.81
C ASP A 9 27.49 19.75 -2.63
N LEU A 10 27.04 19.81 -1.37
CA LEU A 10 25.86 20.57 -0.97
C LEU A 10 26.27 21.94 -0.43
N ARG A 11 25.73 23.00 -1.00
CA ARG A 11 26.06 24.40 -0.66
C ARG A 11 24.81 25.16 -0.27
N THR A 12 24.87 25.98 0.79
CA THR A 12 23.76 26.83 1.23
C THR A 12 23.95 28.27 0.77
N PRO A 13 22.93 29.16 0.82
CA PRO A 13 23.03 30.53 0.30
C PRO A 13 24.21 31.34 0.84
N GLN A 14 24.71 30.98 2.04
CA GLN A 14 25.92 31.55 2.63
C GLN A 14 27.18 31.01 1.91
N THR A 15 27.38 29.69 1.86
CA THR A 15 28.56 29.07 1.25
C THR A 15 28.59 29.15 -0.29
N TRP A 16 27.46 29.42 -0.94
CA TRP A 16 27.38 29.69 -2.37
C TRP A 16 27.95 31.07 -2.75
N ARG A 17 27.81 32.07 -1.87
CA ARG A 17 28.27 33.45 -2.12
C ARG A 17 29.76 33.66 -1.81
N ASP A 18 30.30 32.90 -0.86
CA ASP A 18 31.70 32.98 -0.44
C ASP A 18 32.66 32.10 -1.26
N ALA A 19 32.15 31.37 -2.26
CA ALA A 19 32.96 30.48 -3.08
C ALA A 19 33.75 31.26 -4.16
N PRO A 20 35.09 31.20 -4.19
CA PRO A 20 35.83 31.56 -5.39
C PRO A 20 35.47 30.56 -6.51
N VAL A 21 35.37 31.05 -7.75
CA VAL A 21 35.19 30.20 -8.92
C VAL A 21 36.54 29.55 -9.27
N GLU A 22 36.97 28.58 -8.47
CA GLU A 22 38.10 27.72 -8.80
C GLU A 22 37.62 26.59 -9.74
N PRO A 23 38.19 26.45 -10.95
CA PRO A 23 37.92 25.30 -11.80
C PRO A 23 38.55 24.05 -11.19
N ALA A 24 37.78 22.97 -11.12
CA ALA A 24 38.25 21.69 -10.61
C ALA A 24 39.31 21.05 -11.52
N ASN A 25 40.59 21.36 -11.31
CA ASN A 25 41.72 20.43 -11.49
C ASN A 25 43.06 21.04 -11.06
N THR A 26 43.73 20.41 -10.10
CA THR A 26 45.20 20.49 -9.98
C THR A 26 45.79 19.10 -9.68
N GLY A 27 46.59 18.59 -10.63
CA GLY A 27 47.56 17.53 -10.34
C GLY A 27 47.35 16.16 -11.00
N LYS A 28 47.41 16.09 -12.35
CA LYS A 28 48.45 15.29 -13.06
C LYS A 28 48.38 15.41 -14.59
N ASP A 29 49.30 16.20 -15.12
CA ASP A 29 50.07 16.03 -16.35
C ASP A 29 49.57 15.00 -17.40
N THR A 30 49.00 15.49 -18.49
CA THR A 30 49.42 15.06 -19.85
C THR A 30 49.05 16.15 -20.86
N GLU A 31 49.87 16.25 -21.91
CA GLU A 31 49.79 17.32 -22.93
C GLU A 31 48.71 17.04 -23.99
N GLU A 32 48.48 18.04 -24.86
CA GLU A 32 47.66 17.98 -26.09
C GLU A 32 46.13 17.88 -25.93
N ALA A 33 45.47 19.04 -25.91
CA ALA A 33 44.05 19.17 -26.19
C ALA A 33 43.76 19.30 -27.69
N PRO A 34 42.79 18.56 -28.24
CA PRO A 34 41.92 19.05 -29.30
C PRO A 34 40.66 19.69 -28.69
N ARG A 35 40.16 20.76 -29.31
CA ARG A 35 38.96 21.49 -28.86
C ARG A 35 37.69 20.63 -28.97
N GLY A 36 37.33 19.95 -27.88
CA GLY A 36 35.99 19.44 -27.61
C GLY A 36 35.38 20.18 -26.43
N GLN A 37 34.13 20.64 -26.55
CA GLN A 37 33.43 21.38 -25.49
C GLN A 37 32.85 20.38 -24.47
N SER A 38 33.74 19.77 -23.70
CA SER A 38 33.37 18.84 -22.61
C SER A 38 32.77 19.62 -21.46
N TYR A 39 31.44 19.58 -21.35
CA TYR A 39 30.77 19.86 -20.07
C TYR A 39 31.30 18.88 -19.01
N PRO A 40 31.50 19.31 -17.74
CA PRO A 40 31.75 18.37 -16.67
C PRO A 40 30.58 17.38 -16.58
N PRO A 41 30.80 16.12 -16.15
CA PRO A 41 29.71 15.18 -15.95
C PRO A 41 28.70 15.78 -14.97
N GLU A 42 27.40 15.73 -15.30
CA GLU A 42 26.36 16.41 -14.50
C GLU A 42 26.40 16.02 -13.02
N ARG A 43 26.90 14.81 -12.72
CA ARG A 43 27.13 14.21 -11.40
C ARG A 43 28.11 14.94 -10.47
N ASP A 44 28.91 15.89 -10.98
CA ASP A 44 29.89 16.66 -10.19
C ASP A 44 29.47 18.14 -9.98
N ILE A 45 28.30 18.55 -10.49
CA ILE A 45 27.78 19.91 -10.30
C ILE A 45 27.32 20.08 -8.82
N PRO A 46 27.73 21.17 -8.12
CA PRO A 46 27.31 21.44 -6.75
C PRO A 46 25.80 21.75 -6.67
N ILE A 47 25.15 21.23 -5.64
CA ILE A 47 23.71 21.39 -5.43
C ILE A 47 23.47 22.54 -4.45
N TRP A 48 22.65 23.51 -4.84
CA TRP A 48 22.25 24.63 -3.99
C TRP A 48 21.04 24.25 -3.13
N VAL A 49 21.21 24.24 -1.81
CA VAL A 49 20.24 23.70 -0.83
C VAL A 49 19.99 24.69 0.30
N ASP A 50 18.81 24.66 0.91
CA ASP A 50 18.55 25.43 2.12
C ASP A 50 19.28 24.85 3.36
N ASP A 51 19.49 25.68 4.39
CA ASP A 51 20.10 25.27 5.65
C ASP A 51 19.28 24.15 6.36
N THR A 52 17.94 24.14 6.23
CA THR A 52 17.07 23.08 6.78
C THR A 52 17.33 21.72 6.11
N VAL A 53 17.41 21.70 4.78
CA VAL A 53 17.66 20.47 4.00
C VAL A 53 19.10 19.99 4.21
N LEU A 54 20.08 20.90 4.31
CA LEU A 54 21.45 20.52 4.67
C LEU A 54 21.51 19.87 6.06
N ALA A 55 20.75 20.40 7.04
CA ALA A 55 20.64 19.78 8.36
C ALA A 55 20.03 18.37 8.26
N CYS A 56 19.01 18.16 7.42
CA CYS A 56 18.42 16.86 7.16
C CYS A 56 19.42 15.88 6.52
N CYS A 57 20.19 16.31 5.52
CA CYS A 57 21.21 15.48 4.87
C CYS A 57 22.33 15.10 5.84
N ASN A 58 22.77 16.03 6.71
CA ASN A 58 23.76 15.75 7.75
C ASN A 58 23.23 14.81 8.84
N HIS A 59 21.96 14.94 9.23
CA HIS A 59 21.34 14.00 10.18
C HIS A 59 21.15 12.60 9.56
N ALA A 60 20.78 12.50 8.28
CA ALA A 60 20.70 11.24 7.55
C ALA A 60 22.06 10.52 7.51
N TYR A 61 23.14 11.28 7.27
CA TYR A 61 24.52 10.77 7.35
C TYR A 61 24.88 10.26 8.75
N ASP A 62 24.55 11.02 9.80
CA ASP A 62 24.80 10.62 11.19
C ASP A 62 24.01 9.35 11.58
N VAL A 63 22.77 9.18 11.11
CA VAL A 63 21.96 7.96 11.33
C VAL A 63 22.58 6.77 10.59
N ALA A 64 22.95 6.91 9.32
CA ALA A 64 23.62 5.84 8.56
C ALA A 64 24.93 5.39 9.22
N LEU A 65 25.72 6.35 9.72
CA LEU A 65 26.95 6.08 10.47
C LEU A 65 26.67 5.35 11.80
N ALA A 66 25.62 5.74 12.53
CA ALA A 66 25.23 5.10 13.79
C ALA A 66 24.76 3.64 13.59
N HIS A 67 24.00 3.38 12.52
CA HIS A 67 23.52 2.05 12.14
C HIS A 67 24.55 1.20 11.40
N ARG A 68 25.72 1.76 11.06
CA ARG A 68 26.79 1.11 10.27
C ARG A 68 26.31 0.66 8.88
N SER A 69 25.38 1.42 8.30
CA SER A 69 24.99 1.28 6.91
C SER A 69 26.18 1.64 6.01
N ALA A 70 26.37 0.88 4.93
CA ALA A 70 27.41 1.21 3.94
C ALA A 70 27.09 2.50 3.17
N GLU A 71 25.80 2.87 3.10
CA GLU A 71 25.30 3.97 2.29
C GLU A 71 24.25 4.82 3.03
N VAL A 72 24.25 6.13 2.76
CA VAL A 72 23.20 7.09 3.09
C VAL A 72 22.10 6.97 2.03
N ARG A 73 20.97 6.39 2.43
CA ARG A 73 19.83 6.09 1.55
C ARG A 73 18.68 7.10 1.73
N VAL A 74 17.67 7.00 0.86
CA VAL A 74 16.43 7.79 0.93
C VAL A 74 15.68 7.57 2.25
N GLU A 75 15.70 6.36 2.80
CA GLU A 75 15.07 6.04 4.09
C GLU A 75 15.70 6.81 5.26
N HIS A 76 17.01 7.05 5.20
CA HIS A 76 17.74 7.87 6.18
C HIS A 76 17.36 9.34 6.06
N LEU A 77 17.15 9.84 4.84
CA LEU A 77 16.63 11.19 4.58
C LEU A 77 15.20 11.35 5.09
N LEU A 78 14.31 10.39 4.80
CA LEU A 78 12.94 10.39 5.32
C LEU A 78 12.93 10.36 6.87
N HIS A 79 13.79 9.57 7.50
CA HIS A 79 13.92 9.60 8.96
C HIS A 79 14.36 10.98 9.46
N ALA A 80 15.37 11.60 8.81
CA ALA A 80 15.87 12.92 9.17
C ALA A 80 14.84 14.04 9.00
N LEU A 81 14.06 14.03 7.92
CA LEU A 81 12.97 14.99 7.69
C LEU A 81 11.92 14.91 8.80
N THR A 82 11.61 13.71 9.33
CA THR A 82 10.73 13.58 10.49
C THR A 82 11.39 13.95 11.84
N ARG A 83 12.69 14.24 11.90
CA ARG A 83 13.43 14.50 13.15
C ARG A 83 13.73 15.97 13.42
N ILE A 84 13.92 16.76 12.36
CA ILE A 84 14.15 18.20 12.45
C ILE A 84 12.80 18.90 12.50
N GLU A 85 12.61 19.81 13.46
CA GLU A 85 11.29 20.40 13.75
C GLU A 85 10.73 21.15 12.55
N ASP A 86 11.51 22.04 11.94
CA ASP A 86 11.11 22.81 10.74
C ASP A 86 10.69 21.91 9.56
N ALA A 87 11.40 20.80 9.32
CA ALA A 87 11.10 19.87 8.25
C ALA A 87 9.89 18.96 8.57
N ALA A 88 9.69 18.63 9.85
CA ALA A 88 8.55 17.87 10.31
C ALA A 88 7.24 18.69 10.26
N GLU A 89 7.31 20.00 10.53
CA GLU A 89 6.16 20.91 10.37
C GLU A 89 5.71 20.98 8.90
N ILE A 90 6.66 21.13 7.96
CA ILE A 90 6.37 21.13 6.52
C ILE A 90 5.80 19.78 6.04
N LEU A 91 6.32 18.66 6.55
CA LEU A 91 5.76 17.32 6.30
C LEU A 91 4.31 17.17 6.77
N GLU A 92 3.99 17.64 7.99
CA GLU A 92 2.63 17.55 8.52
C GLU A 92 1.68 18.52 7.79
N ALA A 93 2.15 19.71 7.40
CA ALA A 93 1.43 20.65 6.54
C ALA A 93 1.16 20.09 5.13
N SER A 94 2.07 19.29 4.58
CA SER A 94 1.88 18.56 3.32
C SER A 94 1.04 17.28 3.48
N GLY A 95 0.40 17.06 4.63
CA GLY A 95 -0.48 15.92 4.89
C GLY A 95 0.22 14.59 5.18
N VAL A 96 1.54 14.58 5.39
CA VAL A 96 2.29 13.36 5.75
C VAL A 96 2.35 13.20 7.27
N ARG A 97 1.94 12.02 7.78
CA ARG A 97 1.99 11.75 9.23
C ARG A 97 3.42 11.50 9.72
N ALA A 98 4.15 12.56 10.05
CA ALA A 98 5.56 12.48 10.47
C ALA A 98 5.79 11.50 11.63
N ALA A 99 4.88 11.43 12.61
CA ALA A 99 4.98 10.48 13.72
C ALA A 99 4.86 8.99 13.31
N SER A 100 4.07 8.68 12.26
CA SER A 100 3.94 7.32 11.72
C SER A 100 5.12 6.97 10.81
N LEU A 101 5.46 7.88 9.89
CA LEU A 101 6.61 7.73 8.99
C LEU A 101 7.92 7.55 9.77
N ARG A 102 8.11 8.28 10.87
CA ARG A 102 9.28 8.13 11.77
C ARG A 102 9.39 6.73 12.38
N ARG A 103 8.26 6.08 12.69
CA ARG A 103 8.25 4.71 13.22
C ARG A 103 8.62 3.70 12.14
N GLU A 104 8.01 3.80 10.95
CA GLU A 104 8.26 2.84 9.89
C GLU A 104 9.69 2.96 9.31
N THR A 105 10.16 4.19 9.07
CA THR A 105 11.56 4.44 8.66
C THR A 105 12.55 3.91 9.71
N ALA A 106 12.27 4.11 11.02
CA ALA A 106 13.11 3.54 12.07
C ALA A 106 13.10 2.00 12.07
N THR A 107 11.97 1.34 11.81
CA THR A 107 11.92 -0.13 11.68
C THR A 107 12.65 -0.65 10.45
N VAL A 108 12.60 0.07 9.32
CA VAL A 108 13.35 -0.29 8.10
C VAL A 108 14.85 -0.14 8.33
N ILE A 109 15.30 0.98 8.89
CA ILE A 109 16.72 1.22 9.21
C ILE A 109 17.23 0.23 10.29
N ALA A 110 16.40 -0.15 11.28
CA ALA A 110 16.77 -1.13 12.29
C ALA A 110 16.75 -2.59 11.78
N GLY A 111 15.97 -2.88 10.72
CA GLY A 111 15.96 -4.17 10.03
C GLY A 111 17.10 -4.34 9.01
N GLU A 112 17.88 -3.30 8.75
CA GLU A 112 19.03 -3.36 7.86
C GLU A 112 20.17 -4.17 8.49
N ILE A 113 20.67 -5.20 7.79
CA ILE A 113 21.81 -5.99 8.26
C ILE A 113 23.09 -5.13 8.17
N PRO A 114 23.77 -4.82 9.29
CA PRO A 114 24.97 -4.00 9.25
C PRO A 114 26.09 -4.71 8.48
N VAL A 115 26.72 -4.00 7.55
CA VAL A 115 27.72 -4.59 6.64
C VAL A 115 29.03 -4.85 7.39
N THR A 116 29.10 -6.03 8.01
CA THR A 116 30.33 -6.58 8.58
C THR A 116 31.02 -7.45 7.54
N LEU A 117 32.13 -6.97 6.96
CA LEU A 117 33.25 -7.74 6.38
C LEU A 117 34.17 -6.85 5.51
N THR A 118 34.82 -5.84 6.09
CA THR A 118 36.18 -5.38 5.71
C THR A 118 36.67 -4.30 6.70
N ASN A 119 37.99 -4.20 6.85
CA ASN A 119 38.65 -3.51 7.95
C ASN A 119 38.31 -2.01 8.07
N GLY A 120 37.57 -1.66 9.12
CA GLY A 120 37.65 -0.36 9.81
C GLY A 120 36.83 0.80 9.22
N SER A 121 35.73 1.14 9.91
CA SER A 121 35.11 2.47 9.98
C SER A 121 35.11 3.30 8.68
N ALA A 122 34.72 2.69 7.55
CA ALA A 122 34.51 3.44 6.32
C ALA A 122 33.32 4.41 6.54
N PRO A 123 33.47 5.72 6.21
CA PRO A 123 32.34 6.63 6.24
C PRO A 123 31.27 6.16 5.24
N PRO A 124 29.96 6.23 5.57
CA PRO A 124 28.90 5.84 4.65
C PRO A 124 28.97 6.71 3.40
N ARG A 125 28.76 6.10 2.24
CA ARG A 125 28.71 6.79 0.94
C ARG A 125 27.28 7.21 0.60
N ARG A 126 27.04 8.19 -0.25
CA ARG A 126 25.72 8.45 -0.83
C ARG A 126 25.23 7.21 -1.61
N ALA A 127 23.95 6.85 -1.49
CA ALA A 127 23.30 5.99 -2.47
C ALA A 127 22.95 6.81 -3.73
N ASP A 128 23.02 6.19 -4.91
CA ASP A 128 22.63 6.87 -6.18
C ASP A 128 21.18 7.39 -6.12
N SER A 129 20.28 6.63 -5.49
CA SER A 129 18.88 7.02 -5.24
C SER A 129 18.73 8.28 -4.38
N PHE A 130 19.62 8.49 -3.41
CA PHE A 130 19.62 9.67 -2.54
C PHE A 130 20.12 10.91 -3.29
N GLU A 131 21.14 10.75 -4.14
CA GLU A 131 21.58 11.82 -5.04
C GLU A 131 20.51 12.17 -6.07
N GLU A 132 19.87 11.18 -6.68
CA GLU A 132 18.86 11.37 -7.72
C GLU A 132 17.67 12.22 -7.22
N VAL A 133 17.14 11.92 -6.03
CA VAL A 133 16.09 12.74 -5.39
C VAL A 133 16.56 14.19 -5.19
N LEU A 134 17.78 14.40 -4.69
CA LEU A 134 18.33 15.75 -4.48
C LEU A 134 18.55 16.51 -5.79
N ARG A 135 18.94 15.81 -6.88
CA ARG A 135 19.12 16.40 -8.22
C ARG A 135 17.81 16.76 -8.89
N LEU A 136 16.79 15.92 -8.77
CA LEU A 136 15.44 16.22 -9.26
C LEU A 136 14.85 17.41 -8.50
N ALA A 137 15.04 17.47 -7.18
CA ALA A 137 14.60 18.61 -6.36
C ALA A 137 15.36 19.89 -6.72
N ALA A 138 16.66 19.79 -7.04
CA ALA A 138 17.46 20.90 -7.56
C ALA A 138 16.97 21.39 -8.93
N ALA A 139 16.63 20.48 -9.84
CA ALA A 139 16.06 20.85 -11.14
C ALA A 139 14.75 21.63 -10.98
N HIS A 140 13.89 21.24 -10.02
CA HIS A 140 12.66 21.96 -9.70
C HIS A 140 12.92 23.33 -9.02
N ALA A 141 13.80 23.38 -8.01
CA ALA A 141 14.15 24.62 -7.31
C ALA A 141 14.83 25.66 -8.22
N TYR A 142 15.70 25.20 -9.14
CA TYR A 142 16.38 26.06 -10.10
C TYR A 142 15.43 26.71 -11.11
N GLN A 143 14.32 26.06 -11.50
CA GLN A 143 13.27 26.71 -12.31
C GLN A 143 12.66 27.93 -11.59
N ARG A 144 12.62 27.89 -10.25
CA ARG A 144 12.13 28.98 -9.39
C ARG A 144 13.22 29.96 -8.96
N ASN A 145 14.48 29.76 -9.39
CA ASN A 145 15.68 30.48 -8.94
C ASN A 145 15.85 30.49 -7.39
N GLN A 146 15.49 29.40 -6.72
CA GLN A 146 15.61 29.22 -5.27
C GLN A 146 16.58 28.08 -4.93
N ALA A 147 17.06 28.07 -3.68
CA ALA A 147 17.74 26.92 -3.11
C ALA A 147 16.72 25.79 -2.86
N VAL A 148 17.16 24.53 -2.95
CA VAL A 148 16.30 23.36 -2.67
C VAL A 148 15.77 23.42 -1.23
N GLY A 149 14.45 23.56 -1.10
CA GLY A 149 13.74 23.48 0.18
C GLY A 149 13.18 22.08 0.46
N VAL A 150 12.61 21.90 1.65
CA VAL A 150 11.87 20.68 1.99
C VAL A 150 10.66 20.49 1.08
N GLU A 151 10.01 21.58 0.65
CA GLU A 151 8.90 21.55 -0.31
C GLU A 151 9.30 20.95 -1.68
N ASP A 152 10.50 21.24 -2.19
CA ASP A 152 10.99 20.68 -3.46
C ASP A 152 11.23 19.16 -3.34
N LEU A 153 11.75 18.71 -2.20
CA LEU A 153 11.87 17.28 -1.92
C LEU A 153 10.49 16.62 -1.91
N LEU A 154 9.51 17.21 -1.24
CA LEU A 154 8.15 16.67 -1.17
C LEU A 154 7.46 16.65 -2.54
N HIS A 155 7.62 17.69 -3.36
CA HIS A 155 7.14 17.72 -4.74
C HIS A 155 7.72 16.55 -5.57
N VAL A 156 9.03 16.32 -5.49
CA VAL A 156 9.66 15.18 -6.19
C VAL A 156 9.17 13.84 -5.63
N MET A 157 9.11 13.68 -4.31
CA MET A 157 8.75 12.43 -3.65
C MET A 157 7.27 12.05 -3.81
N LEU A 158 6.35 13.02 -3.92
CA LEU A 158 4.90 12.80 -3.92
C LEU A 158 4.24 13.04 -5.28
N GLU A 159 4.69 14.05 -6.03
CA GLU A 159 4.07 14.48 -7.29
C GLU A 159 4.83 13.94 -8.51
N LEU A 160 6.17 14.06 -8.54
CA LEU A 160 6.98 13.55 -9.66
C LEU A 160 7.16 12.02 -9.65
N ARG A 161 7.15 11.41 -8.46
CA ARG A 161 7.17 9.95 -8.22
C ARG A 161 8.20 9.18 -9.08
N PRO A 162 9.49 9.54 -9.02
CA PRO A 162 10.52 8.74 -9.68
C PRO A 162 10.54 7.33 -9.06
N ALA A 163 10.87 6.31 -9.87
CA ALA A 163 10.81 4.89 -9.49
C ALA A 163 11.97 4.47 -8.54
N ILE A 164 12.11 5.20 -7.43
CA ILE A 164 13.23 5.14 -6.51
C ILE A 164 12.83 4.37 -5.25
N ARG A 165 13.63 3.35 -4.92
CA ARG A 165 13.47 2.53 -3.73
C ARG A 165 13.44 3.40 -2.46
N GLY A 166 12.45 3.14 -1.60
CA GLY A 166 12.25 3.83 -0.34
C GLY A 166 11.17 4.91 -0.36
N LEU A 167 10.78 5.44 -1.53
CA LEU A 167 9.71 6.45 -1.62
C LEU A 167 8.30 5.89 -1.33
N GLU A 168 8.08 4.60 -1.50
CA GLU A 168 6.85 3.89 -1.09
C GLU A 168 6.52 4.07 0.41
N LEU A 169 7.51 4.43 1.25
CA LEU A 169 7.29 4.76 2.66
C LEU A 169 6.52 6.08 2.82
N ILE A 170 6.87 7.14 2.08
CA ILE A 170 6.21 8.43 2.25
C ILE A 170 4.80 8.42 1.66
N GLU A 171 4.59 7.72 0.53
CA GLU A 171 3.26 7.57 -0.08
C GLU A 171 2.26 6.90 0.88
N ARG A 172 2.66 5.83 1.56
CA ARG A 172 1.79 5.10 2.52
C ARG A 172 1.40 5.92 3.76
N HIS A 173 2.10 7.02 4.05
CA HIS A 173 1.77 7.95 5.15
C HIS A 173 1.22 9.30 4.69
N HIS A 174 1.03 9.52 3.38
CA HIS A 174 0.46 10.73 2.80
C HIS A 174 -1.08 10.68 2.82
N LEU A 175 -1.71 11.63 3.52
CA LEU A 175 -3.16 11.75 3.61
C LEU A 175 -3.72 12.57 2.44
N SER A 176 -4.02 11.90 1.33
CA SER A 176 -4.66 12.49 0.14
C SER A 176 -6.07 13.10 0.37
N GLN A 177 -6.52 13.22 1.63
CA GLN A 177 -7.83 13.76 2.03
C GLN A 177 -7.75 15.09 2.82
N TRP A 178 -6.57 15.67 3.09
CA TRP A 178 -6.46 16.86 3.96
C TRP A 178 -6.57 18.23 3.24
N ARG A 179 -6.58 18.29 1.89
CA ARG A 179 -6.76 19.55 1.13
C ARG A 179 -8.21 20.08 1.12
N VAL A 180 -8.79 20.32 2.30
CA VAL A 180 -10.05 21.10 2.46
C VAL A 180 -9.96 22.17 3.56
N ARG A 181 -8.94 22.14 4.43
CA ARG A 181 -8.94 22.98 5.64
C ARG A 181 -7.59 23.60 5.98
N GLU A 182 -7.25 24.69 5.28
CA GLU A 182 -6.73 25.96 5.85
C GLU A 182 -6.25 26.93 4.76
N GLN A 183 -7.19 27.53 4.02
CA GLN A 183 -7.00 28.87 3.47
C GLN A 183 -7.72 29.86 4.39
N THR A 184 -7.01 30.35 5.40
CA THR A 184 -7.49 31.45 6.25
C THR A 184 -7.48 32.75 5.45
N VAL A 185 -8.67 33.18 5.02
CA VAL A 185 -8.91 34.49 4.42
C VAL A 185 -8.49 35.60 5.40
N PRO A 186 -7.68 36.59 5.00
CA PRO A 186 -7.36 37.74 5.85
C PRO A 186 -8.57 38.69 5.94
N VAL A 187 -9.49 38.41 6.86
CA VAL A 187 -10.67 39.25 7.10
C VAL A 187 -10.28 40.50 7.89
N TYR A 188 -10.09 41.60 7.16
CA TYR A 188 -10.07 42.94 7.74
C TYR A 188 -11.47 43.34 8.22
N HIS A 189 -11.71 43.41 9.53
CA HIS A 189 -12.81 44.25 10.05
C HIS A 189 -12.40 45.05 11.29
N ARG A 190 -12.59 46.38 11.17
CA ARG A 190 -12.37 47.41 12.17
C ARG A 190 -13.68 48.18 12.35
N ALA A 191 -14.36 48.01 13.47
CA ALA A 191 -15.46 48.89 13.92
C ALA A 191 -15.59 48.84 15.47
N PRO A 192 -16.12 49.89 16.13
CA PRO A 192 -15.75 50.18 17.53
C PRO A 192 -16.81 49.89 18.61
N ALA A 193 -16.39 50.12 19.86
CA ALA A 193 -17.00 49.79 21.14
C ALA A 193 -18.43 50.30 21.46
N TYR A 194 -19.16 49.51 22.27
CA TYR A 194 -20.08 49.99 23.32
C TYR A 194 -20.29 48.92 24.43
N VAL A 195 -20.47 49.35 25.69
CA VAL A 195 -20.53 48.56 26.95
C VAL A 195 -21.22 49.44 28.03
N PRO A 196 -21.89 48.95 29.11
CA PRO A 196 -22.55 47.67 29.46
C PRO A 196 -24.11 47.91 29.53
N PRO A 197 -24.95 47.60 30.56
CA PRO A 197 -24.94 46.60 31.66
C PRO A 197 -26.25 45.81 31.95
N ALA A 198 -26.11 44.76 32.78
CA ALA A 198 -27.14 43.98 33.53
C ALA A 198 -28.18 43.20 32.69
N THR A 199 -28.60 41.97 33.02
CA THR A 199 -28.81 41.36 34.35
C THR A 199 -28.68 39.83 34.27
N SER A 200 -28.19 39.17 35.32
CA SER A 200 -28.12 37.69 35.40
C SER A 200 -29.28 37.09 36.20
N PRO A 201 -29.92 36.01 35.72
CA PRO A 201 -30.63 35.05 36.56
C PRO A 201 -29.87 33.71 36.69
N SER A 202 -29.99 33.10 37.86
CA SER A 202 -29.31 31.88 38.30
C SER A 202 -29.88 30.57 37.74
N LEU A 203 -29.03 29.56 37.57
CA LEU A 203 -29.41 28.14 37.53
C LEU A 203 -28.58 27.33 38.58
N PRO A 204 -29.09 26.17 39.06
CA PRO A 204 -28.68 25.55 40.32
C PRO A 204 -27.50 24.55 40.20
N PRO A 205 -26.89 24.12 41.33
CA PRO A 205 -25.66 23.31 41.32
C PRO A 205 -25.92 21.82 41.14
N LEU A 206 -24.99 21.13 40.48
CA LEU A 206 -24.85 19.67 40.50
C LEU A 206 -23.36 19.28 40.59
N ASP A 207 -23.12 18.15 41.25
CA ASP A 207 -21.82 17.78 41.83
C ASP A 207 -20.76 17.28 40.84
N GLY A 208 -19.50 17.48 41.25
CA GLY A 208 -18.58 16.33 41.32
C GLY A 208 -17.52 16.20 40.22
N ARG A 209 -16.25 16.30 40.66
CA ARG A 209 -15.03 15.79 39.99
C ARG A 209 -14.54 16.57 38.76
N TYR A 210 -13.97 17.75 39.04
CA TYR A 210 -12.73 18.14 38.37
C TYR A 210 -11.55 17.69 39.22
N GLU A 211 -10.69 16.80 38.70
CA GLU A 211 -9.31 16.67 39.15
C GLU A 211 -8.37 17.12 38.04
N LEU A 212 -7.30 17.80 38.44
CA LEU A 212 -6.41 18.53 37.55
C LEU A 212 -5.45 17.59 36.81
N ARG A 213 -5.03 18.02 35.61
CA ARG A 213 -3.92 17.41 34.87
C ARG A 213 -2.63 17.44 35.69
N GLU A 214 -2.18 16.32 36.22
CA GLU A 214 -0.78 16.15 36.62
C GLU A 214 0.05 15.53 35.49
N ARG A 215 1.10 16.25 35.07
CA ARG A 215 2.15 15.69 34.21
C ARG A 215 3.03 14.78 35.04
N ALA A 216 3.13 13.50 34.65
CA ALA A 216 4.13 12.60 35.20
C ALA A 216 5.56 13.01 34.76
N VAL A 217 6.21 13.85 35.58
CA VAL A 217 7.62 14.19 35.43
C VAL A 217 8.47 13.00 35.87
N ARG A 218 9.17 12.34 34.94
CA ARG A 218 10.18 11.34 35.30
C ARG A 218 11.47 12.04 35.78
N PRO A 219 12.04 11.66 36.94
CA PRO A 219 13.22 12.33 37.47
C PRO A 219 14.50 11.97 36.70
N ALA A 220 15.34 12.97 36.45
CA ALA A 220 16.66 12.79 35.85
C ALA A 220 17.68 12.34 36.90
N ALA A 221 18.25 11.13 36.74
CA ALA A 221 19.37 10.67 37.54
C ALA A 221 20.68 11.30 37.02
N ARG A 222 21.17 12.33 37.72
CA ARG A 222 22.54 12.84 37.55
C ARG A 222 23.52 11.92 38.29
N TYR A 223 24.62 11.56 37.64
CA TYR A 223 25.85 11.14 38.33
C TYR A 223 27.02 11.96 37.80
N TYR A 224 27.66 12.72 38.69
CA TYR A 224 29.00 13.28 38.48
C TYR A 224 30.04 12.25 38.96
N PRO A 225 31.24 12.20 38.36
CA PRO A 225 32.33 11.36 38.84
C PRO A 225 33.04 11.98 40.06
N ALA A 226 33.52 11.15 40.97
CA ALA A 226 34.44 11.56 42.03
C ALA A 226 35.54 10.50 42.21
N SER A 227 36.80 10.92 42.11
CA SER A 227 37.98 10.07 42.30
C SER A 227 38.45 10.13 43.75
N SER A 228 38.67 9.00 44.42
CA SER A 228 39.69 8.89 45.49
C SER A 228 40.12 7.45 45.80
N MET A 229 41.42 7.23 45.63
CA MET A 229 42.31 6.18 46.17
C MET A 229 41.82 5.25 47.30
N GLY A 230 42.11 3.94 47.17
CA GLY A 230 42.11 2.97 48.28
C GLY A 230 42.56 1.56 47.84
N TYR A 231 43.67 1.06 48.37
CA TYR A 231 44.35 -0.20 48.00
C TYR A 231 43.57 -1.50 48.29
N ALA A 232 43.60 -2.49 47.39
CA ALA A 232 43.92 -3.92 47.64
C ALA A 232 43.79 -4.80 46.37
N ALA A 233 44.41 -6.00 46.37
CA ALA A 233 44.56 -6.93 45.23
C ALA A 233 43.42 -7.98 45.12
N PRO A 234 43.31 -8.75 43.99
CA PRO A 234 42.07 -9.45 43.60
C PRO A 234 41.99 -10.94 44.00
N PRO A 235 40.80 -11.54 43.84
CA PRO A 235 40.73 -12.88 43.22
C PRO A 235 39.66 -13.02 42.12
N SER A 236 39.78 -14.13 41.39
CA SER A 236 39.07 -14.54 40.15
C SER A 236 37.55 -14.76 40.24
N LEU A 237 36.85 -14.45 39.15
CA LEU A 237 35.45 -14.85 38.85
C LEU A 237 35.40 -15.99 37.80
N PRO A 238 34.47 -16.95 37.94
CA PRO A 238 33.97 -17.75 36.81
C PRO A 238 32.46 -17.58 36.56
N ALA A 239 32.06 -17.74 35.30
CA ALA A 239 30.73 -18.15 34.80
C ALA A 239 29.45 -17.46 35.37
N MET A 240 28.99 -16.38 34.72
CA MET A 240 27.57 -15.97 34.72
C MET A 240 27.01 -15.57 33.33
N SER A 241 27.74 -15.80 32.24
CA SER A 241 27.35 -15.34 30.89
C SER A 241 26.37 -16.26 30.15
N ASN A 242 26.28 -17.55 30.47
CA ASN A 242 25.45 -18.49 29.70
C ASN A 242 23.97 -18.50 30.10
N GLU A 243 23.62 -18.38 31.38
CA GLU A 243 22.22 -18.54 31.82
C GLU A 243 21.33 -17.39 31.34
N ALA A 244 21.81 -16.14 31.42
CA ALA A 244 21.08 -14.97 30.94
C ALA A 244 20.84 -14.99 29.42
N GLN A 245 21.72 -15.64 28.67
CA GLN A 245 21.61 -15.75 27.22
C GLN A 245 20.60 -16.83 26.81
N VAL A 246 20.65 -18.01 27.46
CA VAL A 246 19.65 -19.08 27.26
C VAL A 246 18.24 -18.63 27.62
N THR A 247 18.04 -17.83 28.68
CA THR A 247 16.72 -17.28 29.01
C THR A 247 16.21 -16.27 27.97
N ALA A 248 17.11 -15.45 27.41
CA ALA A 248 16.74 -14.51 26.35
C ALA A 248 16.31 -15.24 25.06
N ASP A 249 17.02 -16.31 24.70
CA ASP A 249 16.70 -17.13 23.53
C ASP A 249 15.33 -17.83 23.67
N HIS A 250 14.98 -18.32 24.86
CA HIS A 250 13.66 -18.92 25.13
C HIS A 250 12.52 -17.86 25.09
N GLU A 251 12.75 -16.67 25.63
CA GLU A 251 11.77 -15.57 25.52
C GLU A 251 11.61 -15.06 24.08
N GLN A 252 12.66 -15.10 23.26
CA GLN A 252 12.59 -14.75 21.84
C GLN A 252 11.86 -15.83 21.03
N GLY A 253 12.15 -17.11 21.28
CA GLY A 253 11.42 -18.24 20.68
C GLY A 253 9.92 -18.17 20.96
N ALA A 254 9.52 -18.03 22.23
CA ALA A 254 8.11 -17.93 22.60
C ALA A 254 7.38 -16.72 22.00
N ARG A 255 8.10 -15.61 21.70
CA ARG A 255 7.53 -14.45 20.98
C ARG A 255 7.41 -14.70 19.48
N LEU A 256 8.34 -15.44 18.87
CA LEU A 256 8.26 -15.84 17.46
C LEU A 256 7.09 -16.83 17.25
N ASP A 257 6.95 -17.83 18.13
CA ASP A 257 5.83 -18.78 18.09
C ASP A 257 4.48 -18.06 18.20
N ALA A 258 4.35 -17.11 19.14
CA ALA A 258 3.14 -16.31 19.32
C ALA A 258 2.85 -15.38 18.13
N LEU A 259 3.87 -14.86 17.45
CA LEU A 259 3.70 -14.09 16.21
C LEU A 259 3.31 -14.97 15.03
N GLU A 260 3.87 -16.18 14.93
CA GLU A 260 3.52 -17.16 13.89
C GLU A 260 2.07 -17.63 14.04
N GLU A 261 1.62 -17.89 15.28
CA GLU A 261 0.22 -18.24 15.57
C GLU A 261 -0.74 -17.06 15.32
N MET A 262 -0.34 -15.82 15.64
CA MET A 262 -1.11 -14.62 15.29
C MET A 262 -1.20 -14.42 13.77
N MET A 263 -0.10 -14.62 13.03
CA MET A 263 -0.09 -14.56 11.57
C MET A 263 -0.97 -15.64 10.94
N ARG A 264 -0.92 -16.89 11.43
CA ARG A 264 -1.84 -17.96 11.01
C ARG A 264 -3.29 -17.59 11.28
N SER A 265 -3.59 -17.01 12.44
CA SER A 265 -4.94 -16.55 12.79
C SER A 265 -5.42 -15.47 11.81
N ILE A 266 -4.62 -14.42 11.56
CA ILE A 266 -4.95 -13.34 10.63
C ILE A 266 -5.13 -13.86 9.20
N LEU A 267 -4.24 -14.74 8.72
CA LEU A 267 -4.38 -15.37 7.40
C LEU A 267 -5.65 -16.21 7.29
N SER A 268 -6.03 -16.94 8.35
CA SER A 268 -7.30 -17.69 8.37
C SER A 268 -8.53 -16.77 8.35
N GLN A 269 -8.46 -15.62 9.04
CA GLN A 269 -9.54 -14.62 9.05
C GLN A 269 -9.70 -13.94 7.68
N ILE A 270 -8.58 -13.55 7.05
CA ILE A 270 -8.59 -12.95 5.70
C ILE A 270 -9.07 -13.97 4.65
N ALA A 271 -8.67 -15.24 4.75
CA ALA A 271 -9.16 -16.30 3.87
C ALA A 271 -10.69 -16.52 4.05
N GLY A 272 -11.17 -16.60 5.29
CA GLY A 272 -12.60 -16.70 5.59
C GLY A 272 -13.41 -15.51 5.07
N GLN A 273 -12.92 -14.29 5.28
CA GLN A 273 -13.56 -13.06 4.75
C GLN A 273 -13.62 -13.05 3.22
N ARG A 274 -12.57 -13.52 2.54
CA ARG A 274 -12.53 -13.63 1.08
C ARG A 274 -13.51 -14.69 0.55
N ASP A 275 -13.61 -15.83 1.23
CA ASP A 275 -14.57 -16.89 0.87
C ASP A 275 -16.01 -16.45 1.10
N GLU A 276 -16.33 -15.75 2.19
CA GLU A 276 -17.66 -15.19 2.45
C GLU A 276 -18.04 -14.12 1.43
N ALA A 277 -17.14 -13.19 1.11
CA ALA A 277 -17.35 -12.19 0.07
C ALA A 277 -17.56 -12.84 -1.31
N SER A 278 -16.78 -13.87 -1.66
CA SER A 278 -16.92 -14.61 -2.92
C SER A 278 -18.25 -15.37 -3.00
N ARG A 279 -18.70 -16.01 -1.90
CA ARG A 279 -19.99 -16.70 -1.84
C ARG A 279 -21.16 -15.71 -1.99
N ASN A 280 -21.11 -14.58 -1.29
CA ASN A 280 -22.16 -13.56 -1.36
C ASN A 280 -22.24 -12.92 -2.77
N SER A 281 -21.09 -12.62 -3.38
CA SER A 281 -21.04 -12.12 -4.76
C SER A 281 -21.57 -13.15 -5.77
N GLY A 282 -21.25 -14.44 -5.59
CA GLY A 282 -21.78 -15.53 -6.43
C GLY A 282 -23.30 -15.65 -6.35
N VAL A 283 -23.87 -15.60 -5.13
CA VAL A 283 -25.34 -15.68 -4.93
C VAL A 283 -26.07 -14.50 -5.56
N VAL A 284 -25.50 -13.28 -5.57
CA VAL A 284 -26.08 -12.13 -6.27
C VAL A 284 -25.98 -12.30 -7.80
N PHE A 285 -24.84 -12.78 -8.30
CA PHE A 285 -24.63 -13.02 -9.73
C PHE A 285 -25.57 -14.10 -10.28
N ASP A 286 -25.74 -15.22 -9.58
CA ASP A 286 -26.68 -16.29 -9.96
C ASP A 286 -28.13 -15.79 -9.99
N ARG A 287 -28.49 -14.86 -9.10
CA ARG A 287 -29.84 -14.24 -9.10
C ARG A 287 -30.05 -13.33 -10.30
N LEU A 288 -29.02 -12.57 -10.72
CA LEU A 288 -29.03 -11.77 -11.96
C LEU A 288 -29.11 -12.65 -13.21
N VAL A 289 -28.35 -13.75 -13.28
CA VAL A 289 -28.40 -14.73 -14.39
C VAL A 289 -29.80 -15.33 -14.52
N ASN A 290 -30.44 -15.68 -13.39
CA ASN A 290 -31.80 -16.21 -13.39
C ASN A 290 -32.85 -15.17 -13.80
N LEU A 291 -32.69 -13.89 -13.42
CA LEU A 291 -33.54 -12.79 -13.87
C LEU A 291 -33.42 -12.59 -15.39
N GLU A 292 -32.18 -12.58 -15.91
CA GLU A 292 -31.90 -12.50 -17.35
C GLU A 292 -32.55 -13.67 -18.09
N GLY A 293 -32.37 -14.90 -17.58
CA GLY A 293 -33.01 -16.10 -18.14
C GLY A 293 -34.53 -16.03 -18.19
N MET A 294 -35.17 -15.54 -17.12
CA MET A 294 -36.63 -15.33 -17.08
C MET A 294 -37.13 -14.29 -18.09
N MET A 295 -36.34 -13.25 -18.37
CA MET A 295 -36.69 -12.25 -19.39
C MET A 295 -36.44 -12.76 -20.82
N SER A 296 -35.38 -13.54 -21.03
CA SER A 296 -35.05 -14.14 -22.33
C SER A 296 -35.98 -15.29 -22.73
N SER A 297 -36.58 -16.02 -21.78
CA SER A 297 -37.39 -17.22 -22.07
C SER A 297 -38.87 -16.95 -22.38
N ARG A 298 -39.27 -15.71 -22.70
CA ARG A 298 -40.66 -15.26 -22.78
C ARG A 298 -41.44 -15.82 -24.00
N PRO A 299 -42.44 -16.70 -23.82
CA PRO A 299 -43.43 -16.98 -24.85
C PRO A 299 -44.44 -15.82 -24.91
N HIS A 300 -45.16 -15.70 -26.01
CA HIS A 300 -46.02 -14.54 -26.34
C HIS A 300 -47.29 -14.36 -25.48
N ASP A 301 -47.47 -15.12 -24.41
CA ASP A 301 -48.72 -15.16 -23.62
C ASP A 301 -48.51 -14.50 -22.24
N VAL A 302 -48.87 -13.22 -22.14
CA VAL A 302 -48.48 -12.37 -20.99
C VAL A 302 -49.58 -12.31 -19.94
N GLY A 303 -49.45 -13.15 -18.92
CA GLY A 303 -50.21 -13.04 -17.67
C GLY A 303 -49.50 -12.22 -16.58
N SER A 304 -50.28 -11.53 -15.74
CA SER A 304 -49.81 -10.74 -14.57
C SER A 304 -48.78 -11.47 -13.70
N GLY A 305 -48.93 -12.78 -13.53
CA GLY A 305 -48.06 -13.60 -12.67
C GLY A 305 -46.58 -13.63 -13.09
N ALA A 306 -46.24 -13.39 -14.36
CA ALA A 306 -44.85 -13.27 -14.79
C ALA A 306 -44.21 -11.96 -14.30
N LEU A 307 -44.99 -10.88 -14.30
CA LEU A 307 -44.60 -9.55 -13.80
C LEU A 307 -44.45 -9.57 -12.28
N ASP A 308 -45.40 -10.20 -11.57
CA ASP A 308 -45.31 -10.44 -10.12
C ASP A 308 -44.08 -11.27 -9.74
N ALA A 309 -43.72 -12.28 -10.54
CA ALA A 309 -42.52 -13.10 -10.30
C ALA A 309 -41.23 -12.28 -10.47
N VAL A 310 -41.14 -11.41 -11.49
CA VAL A 310 -40.01 -10.49 -11.69
C VAL A 310 -39.94 -9.45 -10.56
N LEU A 311 -41.05 -8.81 -10.19
CA LEU A 311 -41.12 -7.83 -9.10
C LEU A 311 -40.71 -8.44 -7.74
N ARG A 312 -41.18 -9.66 -7.45
CA ARG A 312 -40.80 -10.39 -6.25
C ARG A 312 -39.30 -10.74 -6.24
N ARG A 313 -38.75 -11.14 -7.39
CA ARG A 313 -37.33 -11.49 -7.52
C ARG A 313 -36.41 -10.28 -7.47
N LEU A 314 -36.84 -9.12 -7.97
CA LEU A 314 -36.17 -7.83 -7.76
C LEU A 314 -36.18 -7.44 -6.27
N GLY A 315 -37.29 -7.69 -5.56
CA GLY A 315 -37.36 -7.52 -4.09
C GLY A 315 -36.40 -8.43 -3.32
N ASP A 316 -36.30 -9.72 -3.70
CA ASP A 316 -35.32 -10.65 -3.13
C ASP A 316 -33.87 -10.16 -3.36
N LEU A 317 -33.59 -9.60 -4.55
CA LEU A 317 -32.28 -9.09 -4.93
C LEU A 317 -31.94 -7.82 -4.15
N GLU A 318 -32.90 -6.90 -4.02
CA GLU A 318 -32.77 -5.70 -3.19
C GLU A 318 -32.49 -6.05 -1.72
N ALA A 319 -33.21 -7.03 -1.16
CA ALA A 319 -32.96 -7.52 0.21
C ALA A 319 -31.56 -8.14 0.34
N SER A 320 -31.10 -8.90 -0.67
CA SER A 320 -29.76 -9.49 -0.70
C SER A 320 -28.65 -8.44 -0.77
N ILE A 321 -28.80 -7.41 -1.60
CA ILE A 321 -27.85 -6.29 -1.68
C ILE A 321 -27.88 -5.49 -0.36
N SER A 322 -29.05 -5.29 0.24
CA SER A 322 -29.19 -4.62 1.54
C SER A 322 -28.42 -5.34 2.65
N GLY A 323 -28.58 -6.66 2.77
CA GLY A 323 -27.88 -7.47 3.77
C GLY A 323 -26.37 -7.52 3.51
N TRP A 324 -25.97 -7.58 2.24
CA TRP A 324 -24.55 -7.55 1.85
C TRP A 324 -23.89 -6.20 2.14
N MET A 325 -24.54 -5.07 1.84
CA MET A 325 -24.06 -3.72 2.20
C MET A 325 -23.92 -3.52 3.72
N GLN A 326 -24.75 -4.17 4.53
CA GLN A 326 -24.65 -4.12 5.99
C GLN A 326 -23.53 -5.02 6.56
N ALA A 327 -23.09 -6.03 5.81
CA ALA A 327 -22.08 -6.99 6.24
C ALA A 327 -20.69 -6.77 5.63
N ALA A 328 -20.58 -5.99 4.54
CA ALA A 328 -19.34 -5.81 3.80
C ALA A 328 -18.43 -4.71 4.41
N PRO A 329 -17.17 -5.02 4.78
CA PRO A 329 -16.16 -3.99 4.97
C PRO A 329 -15.77 -3.36 3.63
N ALA A 330 -15.31 -2.11 3.66
CA ALA A 330 -15.01 -1.32 2.46
C ALA A 330 -13.93 -1.99 1.58
N GLY A 331 -14.21 -2.13 0.27
CA GLY A 331 -13.24 -2.62 -0.72
C GLY A 331 -13.76 -3.63 -1.74
N VAL A 332 -15.05 -4.00 -1.76
CA VAL A 332 -15.57 -4.98 -2.73
C VAL A 332 -15.91 -4.33 -4.07
N ASN A 333 -15.50 -4.95 -5.17
CA ASN A 333 -15.67 -4.42 -6.52
C ASN A 333 -17.11 -4.61 -7.04
N LEU A 334 -17.86 -3.51 -7.15
CA LEU A 334 -19.24 -3.44 -7.62
C LEU A 334 -19.39 -3.37 -9.15
N ALA A 335 -18.31 -3.13 -9.90
CA ALA A 335 -18.37 -2.91 -11.35
C ALA A 335 -19.15 -3.98 -12.15
N PRO A 336 -18.95 -5.31 -11.96
CA PRO A 336 -19.67 -6.31 -12.74
C PRO A 336 -21.16 -6.44 -12.38
N VAL A 337 -21.60 -5.89 -11.24
CA VAL A 337 -23.03 -5.81 -10.89
C VAL A 337 -23.67 -4.61 -11.58
N LEU A 338 -22.98 -3.47 -11.61
CA LEU A 338 -23.43 -2.23 -12.27
C LEU A 338 -23.50 -2.36 -13.79
N GLU A 339 -22.45 -2.88 -14.43
CA GLU A 339 -22.41 -3.13 -15.88
C GLU A 339 -23.59 -4.03 -16.32
N ARG A 340 -23.94 -5.00 -15.48
CA ARG A 340 -25.04 -5.93 -15.77
C ARG A 340 -26.42 -5.37 -15.44
N LEU A 341 -26.55 -4.47 -14.47
CA LEU A 341 -27.77 -3.70 -14.26
C LEU A 341 -28.02 -2.74 -15.44
N ALA A 342 -26.98 -2.06 -15.92
CA ALA A 342 -27.06 -1.19 -17.11
C ALA A 342 -27.44 -1.98 -18.37
N GLU A 343 -26.94 -3.21 -18.57
CA GLU A 343 -27.37 -4.08 -19.67
C GLU A 343 -28.84 -4.55 -19.52
N LEU A 344 -29.32 -4.78 -18.30
CA LEU A 344 -30.74 -5.08 -18.04
C LEU A 344 -31.64 -3.86 -18.32
N GLU A 345 -31.20 -2.66 -17.95
CA GLU A 345 -31.89 -1.39 -18.24
C GLU A 345 -31.90 -1.06 -19.73
N ARG A 346 -30.78 -1.26 -20.43
CA ARG A 346 -30.67 -1.11 -21.89
C ARG A 346 -31.62 -2.06 -22.62
N ARG A 347 -31.67 -3.33 -22.21
CA ARG A 347 -32.66 -4.29 -22.75
C ARG A 347 -34.09 -3.90 -22.40
N PHE A 348 -34.33 -3.30 -21.25
CA PHE A 348 -35.65 -2.82 -20.86
C PHE A 348 -36.11 -1.65 -21.75
N THR A 349 -35.23 -0.68 -22.03
CA THR A 349 -35.52 0.40 -22.99
C THR A 349 -35.68 -0.10 -24.42
N GLU A 350 -34.87 -1.07 -24.86
CA GLU A 350 -34.95 -1.69 -26.19
C GLU A 350 -36.20 -2.57 -26.39
N THR A 351 -36.79 -3.11 -25.32
CA THR A 351 -37.96 -4.00 -25.40
C THR A 351 -39.31 -3.29 -25.27
N GLN A 352 -39.35 -1.95 -25.28
CA GLN A 352 -40.58 -1.16 -25.21
C GLN A 352 -41.59 -1.59 -26.28
N PRO A 353 -42.69 -2.29 -25.91
CA PRO A 353 -43.61 -2.83 -26.89
C PRO A 353 -44.54 -1.74 -27.40
N VAL A 354 -44.81 -1.77 -28.70
CA VAL A 354 -45.87 -0.98 -29.31
C VAL A 354 -47.19 -1.24 -28.58
N ALA A 355 -47.79 -0.18 -28.01
CA ALA A 355 -49.08 -0.14 -27.33
C ALA A 355 -49.22 -0.89 -25.98
N GLY A 356 -48.88 -0.20 -24.88
CA GLY A 356 -49.86 0.26 -23.88
C GLY A 356 -50.71 -0.74 -23.06
N ILE A 357 -50.40 -2.04 -23.05
CA ILE A 357 -51.23 -3.07 -22.36
C ILE A 357 -50.66 -3.52 -20.98
N ILE A 358 -49.41 -3.19 -20.67
CA ILE A 358 -48.75 -3.66 -19.44
C ILE A 358 -48.08 -2.48 -18.72
N ASP A 359 -48.51 -2.20 -17.48
CA ASP A 359 -47.87 -1.21 -16.61
C ASP A 359 -46.58 -1.79 -16.02
N MET A 360 -45.44 -1.31 -16.52
CA MET A 360 -44.10 -1.71 -16.08
C MET A 360 -43.44 -0.67 -15.16
N SER A 361 -44.15 0.41 -14.79
CA SER A 361 -43.61 1.51 -13.97
C SER A 361 -43.04 1.06 -12.62
N GLY A 362 -43.60 -0.01 -12.04
CA GLY A 362 -43.11 -0.63 -10.81
C GLY A 362 -41.77 -1.36 -10.95
N VAL A 363 -41.38 -1.76 -12.17
CA VAL A 363 -40.05 -2.34 -12.47
C VAL A 363 -39.04 -1.22 -12.67
N GLU A 364 -39.38 -0.20 -13.46
CA GLU A 364 -38.56 1.02 -13.68
C GLU A 364 -38.20 1.70 -12.35
N SER A 365 -39.22 1.94 -11.51
CA SER A 365 -39.05 2.58 -10.20
C SER A 365 -38.12 1.79 -9.26
N ARG A 366 -38.09 0.45 -9.40
CA ARG A 366 -37.23 -0.42 -8.58
C ARG A 366 -35.81 -0.53 -9.13
N LEU A 367 -35.62 -0.48 -10.44
CA LEU A 367 -34.29 -0.37 -11.06
C LEU A 367 -33.64 0.97 -10.66
N ALA A 368 -34.37 2.08 -10.77
CA ALA A 368 -33.90 3.39 -10.31
C ALA A 368 -33.56 3.42 -8.81
N ALA A 369 -34.36 2.77 -7.95
CA ALA A 369 -34.07 2.66 -6.52
C ALA A 369 -32.85 1.79 -6.22
N LEU A 370 -32.61 0.71 -6.98
CA LEU A 370 -31.39 -0.10 -6.86
C LEU A 370 -30.16 0.70 -7.29
N ASP A 371 -30.23 1.41 -8.41
CA ASP A 371 -29.13 2.19 -8.94
C ASP A 371 -28.75 3.36 -8.01
N GLN A 372 -29.73 4.11 -7.49
CA GLN A 372 -29.52 5.13 -6.47
C GLN A 372 -28.82 4.57 -5.22
N ARG A 373 -29.19 3.35 -4.78
CA ARG A 373 -28.61 2.72 -3.59
C ARG A 373 -27.20 2.17 -3.82
N ILE A 374 -26.85 1.75 -5.04
CA ILE A 374 -25.50 1.31 -5.39
C ILE A 374 -24.59 2.52 -5.65
N GLY A 375 -25.10 3.60 -6.24
CA GLY A 375 -24.38 4.87 -6.37
C GLY A 375 -23.96 5.47 -5.02
N LEU A 376 -24.79 5.31 -3.98
CA LEU A 376 -24.44 5.66 -2.59
C LEU A 376 -23.42 4.70 -1.94
N ALA A 377 -23.16 3.53 -2.54
CA ALA A 377 -22.25 2.51 -2.02
C ALA A 377 -20.85 2.54 -2.67
N GLN A 378 -20.69 3.25 -3.80
CA GLN A 378 -19.38 3.43 -4.43
C GLN A 378 -18.52 4.45 -3.66
N PRO A 379 -17.24 4.17 -3.38
CA PRO A 379 -16.28 5.22 -3.08
C PRO A 379 -16.08 6.06 -4.34
N VAL A 380 -16.53 7.32 -4.27
CA VAL A 380 -16.54 8.30 -5.38
C VAL A 380 -15.17 8.43 -6.04
N LEU A 381 -15.12 8.21 -7.35
CA LEU A 381 -13.96 8.47 -8.22
C LEU A 381 -14.28 9.40 -9.41
N THR A 382 -15.39 10.13 -9.33
CA THR A 382 -15.79 11.14 -10.32
C THR A 382 -16.15 12.45 -9.61
N ASP A 383 -15.14 13.21 -9.23
CA ASP A 383 -15.31 14.58 -8.72
C ASP A 383 -15.09 15.58 -9.87
N VAL A 384 -16.19 15.87 -10.58
CA VAL A 384 -16.29 17.02 -11.49
C VAL A 384 -17.44 17.87 -10.98
N ASP A 385 -17.11 18.92 -10.22
CA ASP A 385 -18.12 19.82 -9.67
C ASP A 385 -18.78 20.64 -10.79
N LEU A 386 -20.05 20.35 -11.09
CA LEU A 386 -20.86 21.06 -12.09
C LEU A 386 -21.54 22.31 -11.54
N ARG A 387 -21.52 22.54 -10.22
CA ARG A 387 -22.12 23.73 -9.58
C ARG A 387 -21.64 25.08 -10.14
N PRO A 388 -20.38 25.26 -10.60
CA PRO A 388 -19.95 26.49 -11.25
C PRO A 388 -20.66 26.78 -12.58
N VAL A 389 -21.11 25.72 -13.29
CA VAL A 389 -21.88 25.85 -14.54
C VAL A 389 -23.33 26.21 -14.24
N GLU A 390 -23.94 25.57 -13.24
CA GLU A 390 -25.30 25.89 -12.76
C GLU A 390 -25.40 27.34 -12.26
N ALA A 391 -24.40 27.81 -11.49
CA ALA A 391 -24.33 29.19 -11.01
C ALA A 391 -24.24 30.20 -12.16
N ARG A 392 -23.46 29.89 -13.21
CA ARG A 392 -23.37 30.75 -14.42
C ARG A 392 -24.66 30.79 -15.23
N LEU A 393 -25.40 29.69 -15.31
CA LEU A 393 -26.70 29.67 -15.99
C LEU A 393 -27.73 30.54 -15.25
N ALA A 394 -27.79 30.45 -13.92
CA ALA A 394 -28.65 31.32 -13.11
C ALA A 394 -28.31 32.83 -13.24
N GLU A 395 -27.03 33.17 -13.41
CA GLU A 395 -26.60 34.56 -13.68
C GLU A 395 -27.01 35.03 -15.08
N ILE A 396 -27.04 34.14 -16.07
CA ILE A 396 -27.51 34.47 -17.43
C ILE A 396 -29.03 34.68 -17.44
N ASP A 397 -29.79 33.80 -16.79
CA ASP A 397 -31.26 33.89 -16.73
C ASP A 397 -31.73 35.17 -16.03
N THR A 398 -31.07 35.57 -14.94
CA THR A 398 -31.37 36.83 -14.23
C THR A 398 -31.11 38.05 -15.11
N ARG A 399 -29.96 38.12 -15.81
CA ARG A 399 -29.65 39.21 -16.75
C ARG A 399 -30.61 39.27 -17.95
N ILE A 400 -31.12 38.13 -18.42
CA ILE A 400 -32.14 38.07 -19.48
C ILE A 400 -33.47 38.61 -18.96
N ALA A 401 -33.88 38.24 -17.74
CA ALA A 401 -35.11 38.74 -17.12
C ALA A 401 -35.08 40.26 -16.88
N GLU A 402 -33.95 40.80 -16.41
CA GLU A 402 -33.74 42.24 -16.24
C GLU A 402 -33.89 42.99 -17.57
N ARG A 403 -33.16 42.57 -18.62
CA ARG A 403 -33.23 43.19 -19.95
C ARG A 403 -34.62 43.11 -20.58
N LEU A 404 -35.37 42.03 -20.35
CA LEU A 404 -36.75 41.92 -20.83
C LEU A 404 -37.67 42.91 -20.10
N SER A 405 -37.45 43.13 -18.81
CA SER A 405 -38.20 44.11 -18.01
C SER A 405 -37.93 45.55 -18.47
N GLU A 406 -36.67 45.90 -18.72
CA GLU A 406 -36.27 47.20 -19.26
C GLU A 406 -36.91 47.47 -20.63
N ALA A 407 -36.87 46.49 -21.55
CA ALA A 407 -37.50 46.61 -22.86
C ALA A 407 -39.04 46.78 -22.77
N GLN A 408 -39.70 46.09 -21.83
CA GLN A 408 -41.13 46.28 -21.57
C GLN A 408 -41.46 47.65 -20.99
N ALA A 409 -40.58 48.23 -20.17
CA ALA A 409 -40.74 49.58 -19.64
C ALA A 409 -40.63 50.64 -20.75
N ASP A 410 -39.63 50.54 -21.63
CA ASP A 410 -39.43 51.46 -22.76
C ASP A 410 -40.62 51.42 -23.74
N VAL A 411 -41.12 50.23 -24.09
CA VAL A 411 -42.32 50.07 -24.94
C VAL A 411 -43.57 50.68 -24.29
N ARG A 412 -43.76 50.54 -22.98
CA ARG A 412 -44.86 51.20 -22.26
C ARG A 412 -44.73 52.71 -22.26
N GLN A 413 -43.53 53.24 -22.07
CA GLN A 413 -43.28 54.68 -22.08
C GLN A 413 -43.61 55.27 -23.46
N ARG A 414 -43.13 54.64 -24.54
CA ARG A 414 -43.45 55.02 -25.93
C ARG A 414 -44.95 55.00 -26.22
N LEU A 415 -45.71 54.04 -25.67
CA LEU A 415 -47.16 53.98 -25.81
C LEU A 415 -47.87 55.16 -25.12
N VAL A 416 -47.44 55.54 -23.91
CA VAL A 416 -47.98 56.71 -23.18
C VAL A 416 -47.65 58.01 -23.90
N ASP A 417 -46.46 58.14 -24.47
CA ASP A 417 -46.05 59.33 -25.20
C ASP A 417 -46.74 59.41 -26.58
N LEU A 418 -47.02 58.28 -27.25
CA LEU A 418 -47.89 58.25 -28.44
C LEU A 418 -49.29 58.74 -28.13
N ASP A 419 -49.93 58.22 -27.07
CA ASP A 419 -51.31 58.57 -26.67
C ASP A 419 -51.46 60.09 -26.44
N ARG A 420 -50.44 60.70 -25.81
CA ARG A 420 -50.34 62.16 -25.61
C ARG A 420 -50.18 62.95 -26.92
N THR A 421 -49.47 62.41 -27.91
CA THR A 421 -49.33 63.08 -29.22
C THR A 421 -50.60 62.96 -30.08
N SER A 422 -51.39 61.89 -29.89
CA SER A 422 -52.67 61.68 -30.58
C SER A 422 -53.84 62.42 -29.93
N ASN A 423 -53.68 63.72 -29.64
CA ASN A 423 -54.68 64.60 -29.04
C ASN A 423 -55.91 64.86 -29.97
N LEU A 424 -56.71 63.81 -30.19
CA LEU A 424 -57.99 63.87 -30.90
C LEU A 424 -59.00 64.79 -30.21
N GLY A 425 -58.82 65.08 -28.91
CA GLY A 425 -59.62 66.05 -28.17
C GLY A 425 -59.51 67.49 -28.68
N GLU A 426 -58.32 67.94 -29.10
CA GLU A 426 -58.15 69.26 -29.73
C GLU A 426 -58.83 69.32 -31.11
N ILE A 427 -58.81 68.22 -31.85
CA ILE A 427 -59.50 68.11 -33.14
C ILE A 427 -61.02 68.09 -32.93
N SER A 428 -61.51 67.38 -31.92
CA SER A 428 -62.94 67.33 -31.56
C SER A 428 -63.47 68.69 -31.12
N GLY A 429 -62.76 69.40 -30.22
CA GLY A 429 -63.18 70.74 -29.78
C GLY A 429 -63.12 71.79 -30.91
N ARG A 430 -62.21 71.63 -31.88
CA ARG A 430 -62.20 72.46 -33.10
C ARG A 430 -63.35 72.11 -34.06
N LEU A 431 -63.78 70.85 -34.12
CA LEU A 431 -64.95 70.43 -34.90
C LEU A 431 -66.25 70.94 -34.28
N GLU A 432 -66.43 70.88 -32.96
CA GLU A 432 -67.57 71.51 -32.26
C GLU A 432 -67.62 73.02 -32.53
N LEU A 433 -66.49 73.72 -32.44
CA LEU A 433 -66.41 75.16 -32.77
C LEU A 433 -66.78 75.47 -34.25
N ILE A 434 -66.46 74.56 -35.17
CA ILE A 434 -66.82 74.68 -36.59
C ILE A 434 -68.30 74.37 -36.81
N GLU A 435 -68.87 73.41 -36.09
CA GLU A 435 -70.28 73.02 -36.15
C GLU A 435 -71.21 74.10 -35.58
N GLU A 436 -70.86 74.66 -34.41
CA GLU A 436 -71.49 75.84 -33.80
C GLU A 436 -71.49 77.04 -34.77
N ALA A 437 -70.35 77.31 -35.41
CA ALA A 437 -70.19 78.39 -36.39
C ALA A 437 -70.92 78.15 -37.73
N LEU A 438 -71.26 76.90 -38.06
CA LEU A 438 -72.03 76.52 -39.25
C LEU A 438 -73.54 76.60 -39.00
N LEU A 439 -74.01 76.25 -37.81
CA LEU A 439 -75.44 76.26 -37.45
C LEU A 439 -75.98 77.66 -37.13
N GLY A 440 -75.11 78.61 -36.72
CA GLY A 440 -75.51 79.98 -36.39
C GLY A 440 -75.75 80.95 -37.57
N ARG A 441 -75.78 80.48 -38.84
CA ARG A 441 -75.58 81.36 -40.01
C ARG A 441 -76.69 81.32 -41.08
N GLU A 442 -77.75 82.08 -40.85
CA GLU A 442 -78.59 82.62 -41.93
C GLU A 442 -78.39 84.15 -42.05
N GLY A 443 -78.04 84.62 -43.25
CA GLY A 443 -78.10 86.05 -43.61
C GLY A 443 -76.78 86.83 -43.64
N GLY A 444 -76.03 86.72 -44.75
CA GLY A 444 -75.20 87.83 -45.24
C GLY A 444 -73.68 87.62 -45.33
N ASN A 445 -73.05 88.64 -45.94
CA ASN A 445 -71.62 88.95 -46.05
C ASN A 445 -70.73 88.06 -46.92
N SER A 446 -70.59 88.46 -48.19
CA SER A 446 -69.49 88.08 -49.09
C SER A 446 -68.10 88.52 -48.56
N GLY A 447 -68.04 89.62 -47.80
CA GLY A 447 -66.78 90.11 -47.22
C GLY A 447 -66.21 89.23 -46.09
N ASP A 448 -67.03 88.33 -45.54
CA ASP A 448 -66.60 87.35 -44.53
C ASP A 448 -66.05 86.05 -45.16
N ILE A 449 -66.14 85.90 -46.48
CA ILE A 449 -65.49 84.81 -47.20
C ILE A 449 -63.99 85.10 -47.34
N ASP A 450 -63.60 86.35 -47.60
CA ASP A 450 -62.18 86.74 -47.74
C ASP A 450 -61.42 86.71 -46.41
N SER A 451 -62.05 87.04 -45.26
CA SER A 451 -61.46 86.81 -43.94
C SER A 451 -61.25 85.31 -43.72
N ARG A 452 -62.30 84.51 -43.88
CA ARG A 452 -62.23 83.05 -43.69
C ARG A 452 -61.24 82.36 -44.63
N VAL A 453 -61.09 82.80 -45.88
CA VAL A 453 -60.06 82.29 -46.80
C VAL A 453 -58.66 82.67 -46.34
N ARG A 454 -58.47 83.87 -45.77
CA ARG A 454 -57.19 84.29 -45.19
C ARG A 454 -56.85 83.48 -43.92
N ASP A 455 -57.81 83.33 -43.00
CA ASP A 455 -57.65 82.55 -41.76
C ASP A 455 -57.42 81.06 -42.06
N LEU A 456 -58.09 80.51 -43.08
CA LEU A 456 -57.91 79.13 -43.51
C LEU A 456 -56.58 78.95 -44.26
N SER A 457 -56.10 79.95 -45.00
CA SER A 457 -54.75 79.96 -45.57
C SER A 457 -53.67 80.04 -44.50
N GLU A 458 -53.89 80.79 -43.42
CA GLU A 458 -52.97 80.88 -42.27
C GLU A 458 -52.97 79.56 -41.48
N ALA A 459 -54.14 78.97 -41.23
CA ALA A 459 -54.26 77.67 -40.60
C ALA A 459 -53.62 76.54 -41.43
N VAL A 460 -53.77 76.55 -42.76
CA VAL A 460 -53.10 75.61 -43.66
C VAL A 460 -51.59 75.84 -43.66
N SER A 461 -51.12 77.09 -43.65
CA SER A 461 -49.68 77.40 -43.54
C SER A 461 -49.08 76.89 -42.24
N LEU A 462 -49.80 77.06 -41.12
CA LEU A 462 -49.40 76.60 -39.80
C LEU A 462 -49.44 75.07 -39.69
N GLN A 463 -50.45 74.42 -40.27
CA GLN A 463 -50.53 72.95 -40.39
C GLN A 463 -49.40 72.39 -41.28
N GLN A 464 -49.03 73.11 -42.34
CA GLN A 464 -47.92 72.71 -43.21
C GLN A 464 -46.58 72.83 -42.49
N ALA A 465 -46.38 73.89 -41.70
CA ALA A 465 -45.21 74.04 -40.83
C ALA A 465 -45.13 72.96 -39.72
N THR A 466 -46.25 72.58 -39.09
CA THR A 466 -46.25 71.49 -38.09
C THR A 466 -46.02 70.11 -38.73
N LEU A 467 -46.55 69.87 -39.94
CA LEU A 467 -46.26 68.65 -40.71
C LEU A 467 -44.79 68.58 -41.17
N GLU A 468 -44.18 69.71 -41.53
CA GLU A 468 -42.74 69.77 -41.83
C GLU A 468 -41.88 69.55 -40.58
N GLY A 469 -42.27 70.11 -39.43
CA GLY A 469 -41.65 69.82 -38.12
C GLY A 469 -41.76 68.34 -37.73
N ALA A 470 -42.93 67.73 -37.86
CA ALA A 470 -43.15 66.32 -37.60
C ALA A 470 -42.36 65.41 -38.56
N ARG A 471 -42.25 65.79 -39.84
CA ARG A 471 -41.39 65.09 -40.82
C ARG A 471 -39.91 65.22 -40.48
N ALA A 472 -39.46 66.39 -40.01
CA ALA A 472 -38.07 66.59 -39.59
C ALA A 472 -37.72 65.76 -38.34
N ALA A 473 -38.63 65.69 -37.36
CA ALA A 473 -38.51 64.84 -36.18
C ALA A 473 -38.45 63.35 -36.56
N LEU A 474 -39.43 62.86 -37.34
CA LEU A 474 -39.45 61.47 -37.81
C LEU A 474 -38.19 61.12 -38.63
N ALA A 475 -37.68 62.06 -39.44
CA ALA A 475 -36.44 61.87 -40.20
C ALA A 475 -35.17 61.92 -39.33
N ALA A 476 -35.23 62.42 -38.09
CA ALA A 476 -34.19 62.29 -37.09
C ALA A 476 -34.31 60.95 -36.37
N ASP A 477 -35.51 60.58 -35.90
CA ASP A 477 -35.77 59.29 -35.24
C ASP A 477 -35.38 58.09 -36.12
N VAL A 478 -35.72 58.12 -37.41
CA VAL A 478 -35.30 57.10 -38.39
C VAL A 478 -33.78 57.03 -38.55
N ARG A 479 -33.07 58.15 -38.40
CA ARG A 479 -31.60 58.20 -38.43
C ARG A 479 -31.00 57.60 -37.17
N ASP A 480 -31.55 57.91 -36.00
CA ASP A 480 -31.07 57.39 -34.71
C ASP A 480 -31.35 55.88 -34.57
N VAL A 481 -32.53 55.42 -35.01
CA VAL A 481 -32.85 53.98 -35.12
C VAL A 481 -31.90 53.28 -36.08
N ASN A 482 -31.60 53.87 -37.25
CA ASN A 482 -30.64 53.28 -38.19
C ASN A 482 -29.20 53.26 -37.64
N GLY A 483 -28.81 54.26 -36.85
CA GLY A 483 -27.55 54.28 -36.09
C GLY A 483 -27.48 53.15 -35.05
N SER A 484 -28.53 53.01 -34.25
CA SER A 484 -28.66 51.93 -33.26
C SER A 484 -28.61 50.53 -33.89
N ILE A 485 -29.26 50.33 -35.04
CA ILE A 485 -29.20 49.06 -35.80
C ILE A 485 -27.79 48.78 -36.32
N LEU A 486 -27.06 49.81 -36.79
CA LEU A 486 -25.66 49.66 -37.20
C LEU A 486 -24.76 49.30 -36.01
N ASP A 487 -24.91 49.97 -34.86
CA ASP A 487 -24.16 49.65 -33.65
C ASP A 487 -24.44 48.22 -33.15
N GLN A 488 -25.72 47.81 -33.12
CA GLN A 488 -26.10 46.43 -32.82
C GLN A 488 -25.51 45.42 -33.81
N SER A 489 -25.50 45.73 -35.11
CA SER A 489 -24.88 44.89 -36.13
C SER A 489 -23.38 44.71 -35.88
N THR A 490 -22.65 45.79 -35.57
CA THR A 490 -21.21 45.70 -35.25
C THR A 490 -20.94 44.94 -33.94
N GLN A 491 -21.82 45.06 -32.93
CA GLN A 491 -21.73 44.26 -31.71
C GLN A 491 -21.96 42.77 -31.98
N LEU A 492 -22.96 42.42 -32.80
CA LEU A 492 -23.23 41.02 -33.18
C LEU A 492 -22.10 40.39 -34.00
N VAL A 493 -21.42 41.16 -34.86
CA VAL A 493 -20.22 40.68 -35.56
C VAL A 493 -19.10 40.38 -34.56
N ARG A 494 -18.81 41.30 -33.63
CA ARG A 494 -17.76 41.12 -32.60
C ARG A 494 -18.05 39.95 -31.66
N THR A 495 -19.30 39.75 -31.24
CA THR A 495 -19.66 38.59 -30.42
C THR A 495 -19.56 37.29 -31.22
N GLY A 496 -19.97 37.29 -32.50
CA GLY A 496 -19.77 36.17 -33.42
C GLY A 496 -18.30 35.78 -33.60
N GLU A 497 -17.40 36.77 -33.76
CA GLU A 497 -15.95 36.56 -33.83
C GLU A 497 -15.43 35.94 -32.52
N SER A 498 -15.79 36.50 -31.35
CA SER A 498 -15.38 35.96 -30.05
C SER A 498 -15.89 34.54 -29.77
N LEU A 499 -17.10 34.20 -30.23
CA LEU A 499 -17.64 32.85 -30.16
C LEU A 499 -16.88 31.91 -31.10
N GLY A 500 -16.51 32.37 -32.28
CA GLY A 500 -15.67 31.60 -33.21
C GLY A 500 -14.27 31.31 -32.65
N GLU A 501 -13.65 32.25 -31.93
CA GLU A 501 -12.41 32.03 -31.21
C GLU A 501 -12.57 31.03 -30.05
N LEU A 502 -13.64 31.17 -29.26
CA LEU A 502 -13.93 30.27 -28.13
C LEU A 502 -14.21 28.84 -28.61
N VAL A 503 -14.93 28.66 -29.71
CA VAL A 503 -15.15 27.34 -30.34
C VAL A 503 -13.81 26.72 -30.79
N ARG A 504 -12.93 27.48 -31.45
CA ARG A 504 -11.59 27.00 -31.84
C ARG A 504 -10.74 26.60 -30.63
N ALA A 505 -10.80 27.37 -29.54
CA ALA A 505 -10.08 27.06 -28.30
C ALA A 505 -10.60 25.77 -27.65
N VAL A 506 -11.92 25.56 -27.63
CA VAL A 506 -12.54 24.31 -27.14
C VAL A 506 -12.17 23.12 -28.05
N GLU A 507 -12.15 23.29 -29.37
CA GLU A 507 -11.69 22.26 -30.30
C GLU A 507 -10.20 21.92 -30.13
N SER A 508 -9.33 22.92 -29.87
CA SER A 508 -7.92 22.65 -29.61
C SER A 508 -7.71 21.89 -28.31
N LEU A 509 -8.38 22.29 -27.21
CA LEU A 509 -8.31 21.58 -25.92
C LEU A 509 -8.83 20.14 -26.04
N ARG A 510 -9.93 19.93 -26.76
CA ARG A 510 -10.50 18.59 -26.98
C ARG A 510 -9.60 17.69 -27.84
N ASN A 511 -8.81 18.27 -28.73
CA ASN A 511 -7.81 17.52 -29.51
C ASN A 511 -6.55 17.24 -28.69
N GLU A 512 -6.13 18.14 -27.81
CA GLU A 512 -5.05 17.92 -26.83
C GLU A 512 -5.43 16.78 -25.86
N GLU A 513 -6.63 16.82 -25.27
CA GLU A 513 -7.16 15.76 -24.41
C GLU A 513 -7.22 14.39 -25.12
N ARG A 514 -7.65 14.34 -26.39
CA ARG A 514 -7.60 13.09 -27.18
C ARG A 514 -6.18 12.58 -27.37
N ASN A 515 -5.21 13.47 -27.55
CA ASN A 515 -3.80 13.09 -27.72
C ASN A 515 -3.20 12.57 -26.40
N THR A 516 -3.51 13.20 -25.25
CA THR A 516 -3.03 12.71 -23.95
C THR A 516 -3.69 11.38 -23.57
N VAL A 517 -4.99 11.20 -23.82
CA VAL A 517 -5.68 9.91 -23.64
C VAL A 517 -5.08 8.83 -24.53
N ALA A 518 -4.75 9.13 -25.80
CA ALA A 518 -4.08 8.18 -26.68
C ALA A 518 -2.66 7.80 -26.20
N GLN A 519 -1.89 8.76 -25.67
CA GLN A 519 -0.59 8.50 -25.05
C GLN A 519 -0.72 7.61 -23.81
N VAL A 520 -1.64 7.94 -22.89
CA VAL A 520 -1.90 7.13 -21.68
C VAL A 520 -2.35 5.72 -22.07
N ALA A 521 -3.24 5.56 -23.05
CA ALA A 521 -3.66 4.25 -23.54
C ALA A 521 -2.48 3.43 -24.10
N SER A 522 -1.55 4.06 -24.82
CA SER A 522 -0.33 3.39 -25.31
C SER A 522 0.62 2.97 -24.19
N LEU A 523 0.77 3.81 -23.15
CA LEU A 523 1.61 3.53 -21.99
C LEU A 523 1.02 2.39 -21.13
N VAL A 524 -0.30 2.38 -20.93
CA VAL A 524 -1.02 1.30 -20.25
C VAL A 524 -0.91 -0.02 -21.03
N ALA A 525 -1.00 0.02 -22.36
CA ALA A 525 -0.79 -1.16 -23.20
C ALA A 525 0.65 -1.69 -23.11
N HIS A 526 1.65 -0.80 -23.04
CA HIS A 526 3.05 -1.16 -22.86
C HIS A 526 3.31 -1.85 -21.51
N TYR A 527 2.94 -1.20 -20.39
CA TYR A 527 3.10 -1.79 -19.05
C TYR A 527 2.31 -3.10 -18.88
N ARG A 528 1.12 -3.21 -19.49
CA ARG A 528 0.36 -4.47 -19.51
C ARG A 528 1.16 -5.59 -20.21
N GLY A 529 1.86 -5.26 -21.29
CA GLY A 529 2.77 -6.19 -21.98
C GLY A 529 3.93 -6.63 -21.10
N GLU A 530 4.61 -5.70 -20.42
CA GLU A 530 5.71 -6.00 -19.50
C GLU A 530 5.26 -6.88 -18.31
N VAL A 531 4.15 -6.53 -17.67
CA VAL A 531 3.55 -7.34 -16.59
C VAL A 531 3.21 -8.75 -17.09
N GLN A 532 2.68 -8.88 -18.31
CA GLN A 532 2.35 -10.19 -18.88
C GLN A 532 3.61 -11.01 -19.23
N GLN A 533 4.71 -10.37 -19.63
CA GLN A 533 6.02 -11.03 -19.78
C GLN A 533 6.62 -11.46 -18.43
N LEU A 534 6.55 -10.61 -17.41
CA LEU A 534 7.00 -10.94 -16.05
C LEU A 534 6.23 -12.11 -15.46
N ILE A 535 4.90 -12.16 -15.64
CA ILE A 535 4.07 -13.31 -15.25
C ILE A 535 4.47 -14.58 -16.03
N GLY A 536 4.76 -14.45 -17.33
CA GLY A 536 5.25 -15.55 -18.17
C GLY A 536 6.57 -16.15 -17.64
N GLY A 537 7.58 -15.30 -17.43
CA GLY A 537 8.87 -15.71 -16.89
C GLY A 537 8.78 -16.25 -15.45
N PHE A 538 7.93 -15.66 -14.60
CA PHE A 538 7.68 -16.18 -13.26
C PHE A 538 7.10 -17.60 -13.31
N ASN A 539 6.09 -17.84 -14.14
CA ASN A 539 5.51 -19.18 -14.32
C ASN A 539 6.54 -20.19 -14.85
N GLU A 540 7.35 -19.82 -15.84
CA GLU A 540 8.43 -20.68 -16.36
C GLU A 540 9.44 -21.04 -15.25
N THR A 541 9.90 -20.07 -14.45
CA THR A 541 10.76 -20.38 -13.30
C THR A 541 10.05 -21.26 -12.26
N HIS A 542 8.74 -21.10 -12.05
CA HIS A 542 7.97 -21.93 -11.13
C HIS A 542 7.81 -23.37 -11.63
N GLU A 543 7.66 -23.59 -12.93
CA GLU A 543 7.65 -24.92 -13.54
C GLU A 543 9.01 -25.61 -13.40
N VAL A 544 10.12 -24.88 -13.61
CA VAL A 544 11.48 -25.39 -13.36
C VAL A 544 11.68 -25.79 -11.90
N HIS A 545 11.35 -24.91 -10.94
CA HIS A 545 11.45 -25.25 -9.51
C HIS A 545 10.56 -26.45 -9.12
N ASN A 546 9.36 -26.57 -9.69
CA ASN A 546 8.50 -27.73 -9.47
C ASN A 546 9.09 -29.03 -10.05
N ALA A 547 9.77 -28.95 -11.20
CA ALA A 547 10.47 -30.10 -11.77
C ALA A 547 11.68 -30.51 -10.91
N GLU A 548 12.47 -29.55 -10.44
CA GLU A 548 13.60 -29.79 -9.52
C GLU A 548 13.14 -30.38 -8.18
N LEU A 549 12.08 -29.84 -7.57
CA LEU A 549 11.49 -30.39 -6.34
C LEU A 549 11.01 -31.83 -6.52
N LYS A 550 10.46 -32.16 -7.70
CA LYS A 550 10.05 -33.53 -8.04
C LYS A 550 11.26 -34.45 -8.22
N GLU A 551 12.33 -34.00 -8.87
CA GLU A 551 13.58 -34.77 -8.99
C GLU A 551 14.22 -35.03 -7.62
N VAL A 552 14.25 -34.02 -6.74
CA VAL A 552 14.72 -34.16 -5.35
C VAL A 552 13.84 -35.13 -4.57
N HIS A 553 12.52 -35.09 -4.74
CA HIS A 553 11.60 -36.04 -4.12
C HIS A 553 11.85 -37.48 -4.61
N ASP A 554 12.01 -37.70 -5.92
CA ASP A 554 12.32 -39.00 -6.50
C ASP A 554 13.70 -39.51 -6.05
N ALA A 555 14.69 -38.63 -5.88
CA ALA A 555 16.00 -38.96 -5.34
C ALA A 555 15.92 -39.37 -3.85
N LEU A 556 15.13 -38.67 -3.04
CA LEU A 556 14.86 -39.04 -1.65
C LEU A 556 14.13 -40.38 -1.53
N MET A 557 13.15 -40.65 -2.39
CA MET A 557 12.45 -41.94 -2.45
C MET A 557 13.40 -43.08 -2.82
N LYS A 558 14.29 -42.88 -3.80
CA LYS A 558 15.35 -43.85 -4.15
C LYS A 558 16.33 -44.07 -3.00
N LEU A 559 16.74 -43.00 -2.30
CA LEU A 559 17.62 -43.09 -1.14
C LEU A 559 16.98 -43.87 0.01
N ASN A 560 15.69 -43.65 0.27
CA ASN A 560 14.92 -44.40 1.28
C ASN A 560 14.76 -45.88 0.89
N ALA A 561 14.44 -46.18 -0.37
CA ALA A 561 14.40 -47.55 -0.87
C ALA A 561 15.78 -48.25 -0.74
N ASN A 562 16.88 -47.54 -1.01
CA ASN A 562 18.24 -48.04 -0.81
C ASN A 562 18.56 -48.27 0.67
N GLN A 563 18.12 -47.38 1.58
CA GLN A 563 18.26 -47.56 3.03
C GLN A 563 17.50 -48.79 3.54
N HIS A 564 16.25 -49.00 3.10
CA HIS A 564 15.50 -50.22 3.42
C HIS A 564 16.16 -51.48 2.84
N THR A 565 16.68 -51.42 1.61
CA THR A 565 17.44 -52.54 1.02
C THR A 565 18.70 -52.85 1.82
N LEU A 566 19.44 -51.82 2.25
CA LEU A 566 20.65 -51.95 3.07
C LEU A 566 20.33 -52.48 4.48
N ALA A 567 19.27 -52.00 5.12
CA ALA A 567 18.79 -52.53 6.41
C ALA A 567 18.42 -54.01 6.30
N GLY A 568 17.65 -54.39 5.27
CA GLY A 568 17.31 -55.78 4.98
C GLY A 568 18.56 -56.65 4.75
N SER A 569 19.56 -56.15 4.01
CA SER A 569 20.83 -56.87 3.85
C SER A 569 21.62 -56.99 5.16
N ILE A 570 21.63 -55.97 6.02
CA ILE A 570 22.27 -56.06 7.33
C ILE A 570 21.56 -57.09 8.22
N ASP A 571 20.24 -57.12 8.27
CA ASP A 571 19.50 -58.11 9.06
C ASP A 571 19.64 -59.54 8.49
N GLN A 572 19.76 -59.68 7.17
CA GLN A 572 20.14 -60.95 6.54
C GLN A 572 21.55 -61.38 6.98
N TRP A 573 22.56 -60.50 6.89
CA TRP A 573 23.92 -60.82 7.33
C TRP A 573 24.00 -61.13 8.84
N ARG A 574 23.17 -60.49 9.67
CA ARG A 574 23.09 -60.77 11.10
C ARG A 574 22.42 -62.11 11.40
N THR A 575 21.40 -62.50 10.63
CA THR A 575 20.73 -63.80 10.80
C THR A 575 21.56 -64.96 10.23
N GLU A 576 22.16 -64.79 9.06
CA GLU A 576 23.12 -65.74 8.47
C GLU A 576 24.35 -65.89 9.38
N GLY A 577 24.98 -64.79 9.80
CA GLY A 577 26.13 -64.82 10.70
C GLY A 577 25.82 -65.41 12.08
N ALA A 578 24.61 -65.20 12.61
CA ALA A 578 24.17 -65.87 13.83
C ALA A 578 23.96 -67.38 13.62
N GLY A 579 23.42 -67.79 12.47
CA GLY A 579 23.28 -69.18 12.06
C GLY A 579 24.63 -69.90 11.91
N ASP A 580 25.59 -69.26 11.21
CA ASP A 580 26.95 -69.75 11.05
C ASP A 580 27.67 -69.87 12.40
N MET A 581 27.51 -68.88 13.30
CA MET A 581 28.08 -68.95 14.65
C MET A 581 27.44 -70.05 15.50
N ALA A 582 26.13 -70.32 15.35
CA ALA A 582 25.47 -71.47 15.99
C ALA A 582 25.96 -72.82 15.41
N LEU A 583 26.25 -72.88 14.11
CA LEU A 583 26.85 -74.05 13.47
C LEU A 583 28.30 -74.27 13.93
N VAL A 584 29.09 -73.21 14.08
CA VAL A 584 30.44 -73.28 14.66
C VAL A 584 30.37 -73.70 16.13
N ALA A 585 29.46 -73.14 16.93
CA ALA A 585 29.28 -73.50 18.34
C ALA A 585 28.90 -74.99 18.52
N SER A 586 27.91 -75.48 17.77
CA SER A 586 27.53 -76.90 17.81
C SER A 586 28.63 -77.84 17.29
N ARG A 587 29.46 -77.39 16.34
CA ARG A 587 30.63 -78.14 15.88
C ARG A 587 31.77 -78.15 16.90
N ILE A 588 31.96 -77.07 17.66
CA ILE A 588 32.89 -77.03 18.80
C ILE A 588 32.39 -77.97 19.90
N GLU A 589 31.10 -77.91 20.27
CA GLU A 589 30.51 -78.81 21.26
C GLU A 589 30.67 -80.29 20.86
N ALA A 590 30.42 -80.64 19.60
CA ALA A 590 30.66 -81.99 19.08
C ALA A 590 32.14 -82.41 19.15
N LEU A 591 33.08 -81.49 18.89
CA LEU A 591 34.52 -81.74 19.06
C LEU A 591 34.91 -81.88 20.54
N GLU A 592 34.35 -81.08 21.44
CA GLU A 592 34.56 -81.20 22.89
C GLU A 592 34.07 -82.56 23.41
N GLN A 593 32.89 -83.01 22.98
CA GLN A 593 32.38 -84.35 23.29
C GLN A 593 33.32 -85.45 22.74
N GLN A 594 33.80 -85.30 21.49
CA GLN A 594 34.72 -86.27 20.88
C GLN A 594 36.10 -86.30 21.56
N VAL A 595 36.59 -85.17 22.07
CA VAL A 595 37.84 -85.06 22.86
C VAL A 595 37.62 -85.49 24.33
N GLY A 596 36.40 -85.40 24.84
CA GLY A 596 35.99 -85.93 26.14
C GLY A 596 35.99 -87.46 26.20
N GLN A 597 35.51 -88.13 25.15
CA GLN A 597 35.44 -89.61 25.07
C GLN A 597 36.75 -90.35 25.45
N PRO A 598 37.94 -90.02 24.90
CA PRO A 598 39.18 -90.69 25.30
C PRO A 598 39.53 -90.44 26.77
N ASN A 599 39.18 -89.29 27.36
CA ASN A 599 39.36 -89.04 28.80
C ASN A 599 38.41 -89.88 29.66
N GLU A 600 37.16 -90.10 29.23
CA GLU A 600 36.24 -91.02 29.91
C GLU A 600 36.67 -92.48 29.76
N LEU A 601 37.16 -92.88 28.59
CA LEU A 601 37.77 -94.19 28.38
C LEU A 601 39.00 -94.36 29.28
N LEU A 602 39.90 -93.38 29.37
CA LEU A 602 41.05 -93.42 30.28
C LEU A 602 40.63 -93.48 31.75
N LYS A 603 39.59 -92.74 32.18
CA LYS A 603 39.02 -92.87 33.54
C LYS A 603 38.47 -94.29 33.78
N SER A 604 37.74 -94.87 32.83
CA SER A 604 37.21 -96.23 32.99
C SER A 604 38.31 -97.29 33.01
N VAL A 605 39.38 -97.13 32.21
CA VAL A 605 40.58 -97.96 32.24
C VAL A 605 41.33 -97.81 33.57
N ALA A 606 41.46 -96.60 34.11
CA ALA A 606 42.07 -96.36 35.42
C ALA A 606 41.28 -97.05 36.54
N VAL A 607 39.95 -96.89 36.58
CA VAL A 607 39.08 -97.59 37.53
C VAL A 607 39.18 -99.12 37.39
N ASN A 608 39.30 -99.63 36.17
CA ASN A 608 39.49 -101.06 35.93
C ASN A 608 40.87 -101.55 36.39
N LEU A 609 41.93 -100.77 36.17
CA LEU A 609 43.28 -101.04 36.70
C LEU A 609 43.30 -101.01 38.23
N ASP A 610 42.62 -100.07 38.88
CA ASP A 610 42.49 -100.02 40.35
C ASP A 610 41.71 -101.23 40.89
N ASN A 611 40.63 -101.64 40.23
CA ASN A 611 39.89 -102.86 40.58
C ASN A 611 40.74 -104.12 40.40
N MET A 612 41.51 -104.21 39.31
CA MET A 612 42.42 -105.34 39.07
C MET A 612 43.59 -105.35 40.07
N SER A 613 44.15 -104.17 40.38
CA SER A 613 45.15 -103.97 41.44
C SER A 613 44.60 -104.47 42.78
N ARG A 614 43.44 -103.97 43.21
CA ARG A 614 42.74 -104.43 44.42
C ARG A 614 42.50 -105.93 44.44
N PHE A 615 42.08 -106.53 43.31
CA PHE A 615 41.88 -107.97 43.22
C PHE A 615 43.20 -108.76 43.34
N THR A 616 44.30 -108.28 42.75
CA THR A 616 45.63 -108.90 42.91
C THR A 616 46.17 -108.76 44.33
N VAL A 617 45.97 -107.60 44.97
CA VAL A 617 46.31 -107.34 46.38
C VAL A 617 45.47 -108.22 47.31
N GLU A 618 44.16 -108.34 47.12
CA GLU A 618 43.32 -109.29 47.86
C GLU A 618 43.75 -110.74 47.64
N ARG A 619 44.13 -111.14 46.42
CA ARG A 619 44.64 -112.48 46.13
C ARG A 619 45.99 -112.73 46.82
N TYR A 620 46.85 -111.70 46.91
CA TYR A 620 48.12 -111.73 47.63
C TYR A 620 47.90 -111.86 49.14
N HIS A 621 47.04 -111.01 49.74
CA HIS A 621 46.64 -111.11 51.15
C HIS A 621 45.99 -112.45 51.48
N ARG A 622 45.13 -113.01 50.61
CA ARG A 622 44.55 -114.35 50.81
C ARG A 622 45.62 -115.45 50.80
N ARG A 623 46.61 -115.39 49.91
CA ARG A 623 47.70 -116.39 49.84
C ARG A 623 48.71 -116.25 50.98
N ASN A 624 48.96 -115.03 51.44
CA ASN A 624 49.93 -114.71 52.48
C ASN A 624 49.28 -114.45 53.86
N ARG A 625 48.00 -114.82 54.05
CA ARG A 625 47.23 -114.53 55.28
C ARG A 625 47.88 -115.08 56.55
N PHE A 626 48.58 -116.20 56.43
CA PHE A 626 49.39 -116.79 57.51
C PHE A 626 50.61 -115.94 57.87
N TRP A 627 51.28 -115.33 56.88
CA TRP A 627 52.41 -114.43 57.09
C TRP A 627 51.99 -113.13 57.79
N TYR A 628 50.85 -112.53 57.40
CA TYR A 628 50.30 -111.38 58.12
C TYR A 628 49.94 -111.69 59.58
N TRP A 629 49.40 -112.89 59.86
CA TRP A 629 49.11 -113.33 61.22
C TRP A 629 50.37 -113.50 62.09
N LEU A 630 51.48 -113.90 61.48
CA LEU A 630 52.76 -114.14 62.16
C LEU A 630 53.59 -112.86 62.43
N PHE A 631 53.54 -111.87 61.52
CA PHE A 631 54.41 -110.69 61.57
C PHE A 631 53.68 -109.35 61.75
N GLY A 632 52.35 -109.33 61.78
CA GLY A 632 51.52 -108.20 62.21
C GLY A 632 51.45 -106.99 61.26
N THR A 633 52.41 -106.80 60.35
CA THR A 633 52.44 -105.72 59.35
C THR A 633 53.09 -106.18 58.04
N ASP A 634 52.92 -105.41 56.96
CA ASP A 634 53.41 -105.74 55.61
C ASP A 634 54.95 -105.64 55.46
N ASP A 635 55.64 -105.01 56.41
CA ASP A 635 56.96 -104.40 56.17
C ASP A 635 58.17 -105.26 56.58
N TRP A 636 58.07 -106.58 56.37
CA TRP A 636 59.18 -107.51 56.66
C TRP A 636 60.41 -107.28 55.76
N VAL A 637 60.22 -106.63 54.61
CA VAL A 637 61.30 -106.31 53.66
C VAL A 637 62.10 -105.08 54.11
N ALA A 638 61.46 -103.98 54.56
CA ALA A 638 62.23 -102.86 55.11
C ALA A 638 62.87 -103.21 56.46
N ALA A 639 62.23 -104.06 57.26
CA ALA A 639 62.80 -104.57 58.50
C ALA A 639 64.07 -105.42 58.30
N SER A 640 64.21 -106.10 57.15
CA SER A 640 65.34 -107.01 56.88
C SER A 640 66.49 -106.38 56.06
N TRP A 641 66.28 -105.26 55.35
CA TRP A 641 67.32 -104.60 54.53
C TRP A 641 67.48 -103.07 54.79
N PRO A 642 67.93 -102.63 55.97
CA PRO A 642 68.07 -101.20 56.29
C PRO A 642 69.17 -100.43 55.52
N SER A 643 70.04 -101.14 54.78
CA SER A 643 71.25 -100.58 54.18
C SER A 643 71.10 -100.10 52.73
N GLN A 644 70.11 -100.61 51.97
CA GLN A 644 69.91 -100.20 50.57
C GLN A 644 68.95 -99.02 50.40
N SER A 645 67.88 -98.93 51.19
CA SER A 645 66.94 -97.79 51.14
C SER A 645 67.66 -96.46 51.40
N LYS A 646 68.44 -96.38 52.49
CA LYS A 646 69.27 -95.21 52.82
C LYS A 646 70.29 -94.84 51.73
N ARG A 647 70.81 -95.83 50.99
CA ARG A 647 71.74 -95.59 49.88
C ARG A 647 71.01 -95.00 48.66
N ILE A 648 69.83 -95.51 48.34
CA ILE A 648 68.99 -94.99 47.24
C ILE A 648 68.45 -93.59 47.56
N GLU A 649 68.12 -93.31 48.83
CA GLU A 649 67.76 -91.95 49.26
C GLU A 649 68.94 -90.99 49.19
N ALA A 650 70.15 -91.43 49.55
CA ALA A 650 71.37 -90.63 49.37
C ALA A 650 71.67 -90.34 47.88
N GLU A 651 71.53 -91.33 46.99
CA GLU A 651 71.65 -91.12 45.54
C GLU A 651 70.55 -90.17 45.00
N ARG A 652 69.30 -90.29 45.46
CA ARG A 652 68.22 -89.35 45.08
C ARG A 652 68.45 -87.93 45.60
N MET A 653 69.01 -87.75 46.79
CA MET A 653 69.40 -86.44 47.30
C MET A 653 70.55 -85.83 46.48
N ALA A 654 71.56 -86.62 46.14
CA ALA A 654 72.67 -86.19 45.28
C ALA A 654 72.17 -85.78 43.87
N LEU A 655 71.29 -86.57 43.26
CA LEU A 655 70.70 -86.25 41.96
C LEU A 655 69.81 -85.01 42.00
N ARG A 656 69.05 -84.77 43.09
CA ARG A 656 68.27 -83.54 43.27
C ARG A 656 69.13 -82.29 43.44
N GLN A 657 70.27 -82.39 44.12
CA GLN A 657 71.23 -81.29 44.19
C GLN A 657 71.87 -81.02 42.83
N ALA A 658 72.25 -82.07 42.10
CA ALA A 658 72.79 -81.97 40.75
C ALA A 658 71.79 -81.43 39.70
N SER A 659 70.48 -81.54 39.93
CA SER A 659 69.43 -80.95 39.07
C SER A 659 68.98 -79.55 39.51
N SER A 660 69.74 -78.89 40.37
CA SER A 660 69.46 -77.53 40.88
C SER A 660 70.63 -76.54 40.70
N GLN A 661 71.63 -76.95 39.92
CA GLN A 661 72.61 -76.10 39.23
C GLN A 661 72.31 -76.16 37.72
#